data_AF-A0A8T6IAS1-F1
#
_entry.id   AF-A0A8T6IAS1-F1
#
_cell.length_a   1.000
_cell.length_b   1.000
_cell.length_c   1.000
_cell.angle_alpha   90.00
_cell.angle_beta   90.00
_cell.angle_gamma   90.00
#
_symmetry.space_group_name_H-M   'P 1'
#
loop_
_entity.id
_entity.type
_entity.pdbx_description
1 polymer ?
#
loop_
_entity_poly.entity_id
_entity_poly.type
_entity_poly.pdbx_seq_one_letter_code
_entity_poly.pdbx_strand_id
1 'polypeptide(L)'
;MTRAVPIAVAVLASVAMAGWLLLTPPDAPPPEQAPDPGPSAFTPRAGIVDDARIMSAAADEPGAWIAYGRTYEQHRHASLTAVDRETVADLGIAWVKPLDTIHRLQATPLVVDGVMYVTDPMSVVYALDAGTGEEIWRFDPEINGQLVRFSCCGGPMNRGVAVYGGRVFIGTFDARLVAIDAATGEKLWDVNTNYAPHEFSYTISGAPLVAAGKVYIGNSSSEFGGATTAGHRGYLSAYDAETGELAWRFFTVPGNPAEPFEHPELEEAAKTWKGEWWKMGGGGTVWNSIVYDPDLHTVYIGTGNGAPWPRAIRSPGGGDNLFLSSIVAVDPDTGEMKWYYQTTPGDNWDFAATQHMVLDEIEIGGERRKVLMQAPKNGFFYVIDRENGELLNAFAFGALNWATHVDLETGRPVEDPAAYYEDNPQWILPGNSGAHTWHPMSWDPARRLVFIPTQELALFYALPQEFSETGVYKARFNTWNLGLERGQRHADLVAASDDPEGPPRQGFLKAFDPVTGEMRWSVRNTVPYAGGLLSTATGLVFQGDSAGVLSAYDSDTGERLWNLDAYGSIGAPPVTYEVDGEQYLAVLVGAHWSHETTGRVVALRLGGTPAFPEPPVRDRTLPKPPPLTASPEQVAEGNVHYHLYCGACHGGQARGGLIADLRRMMPETHDAFLAIVLGGAYRDRGMASFDDVLDVTAAQRVHDYVIARANADWEAQEAGTAQ
;
A
#
# COMPACT_ATOMS: atom_id res chain seq x y z
N MET A 1 -82.62 -18.29 -7.97
CA MET A 1 -81.99 -18.51 -9.29
C MET A 1 -80.87 -19.54 -9.07
N THR A 2 -81.16 -20.84 -9.13
CA THR A 2 -80.96 -21.76 -10.30
C THR A 2 -79.51 -21.75 -10.79
N ARG A 3 -78.70 -22.82 -10.83
CA ARG A 3 -78.81 -24.31 -10.79
C ARG A 3 -77.39 -24.86 -10.43
N ALA A 4 -77.24 -25.85 -9.54
CA ALA A 4 -76.98 -27.29 -9.80
C ALA A 4 -75.80 -27.59 -10.79
N VAL A 5 -74.62 -28.16 -10.42
CA VAL A 5 -74.30 -29.57 -9.97
C VAL A 5 -74.34 -30.55 -11.19
N PRO A 6 -73.59 -31.69 -11.33
CA PRO A 6 -72.31 -32.23 -10.77
C PRO A 6 -71.54 -33.33 -11.62
N ILE A 7 -70.73 -34.18 -10.93
CA ILE A 7 -70.40 -35.64 -11.15
C ILE A 7 -69.27 -35.95 -12.15
N ALA A 8 -68.09 -36.44 -11.72
CA ALA A 8 -67.69 -37.78 -11.22
C ALA A 8 -67.44 -38.83 -12.34
N VAL A 9 -66.41 -39.68 -12.17
CA VAL A 9 -66.43 -41.14 -12.35
C VAL A 9 -65.03 -41.73 -12.07
N ALA A 10 -65.04 -42.89 -11.41
CA ALA A 10 -63.95 -43.71 -10.92
C ALA A 10 -63.56 -44.83 -11.92
N VAL A 11 -62.80 -45.83 -11.40
CA VAL A 11 -62.64 -47.25 -11.85
C VAL A 11 -61.31 -47.50 -12.59
N LEU A 12 -60.28 -48.14 -12.00
CA LEU A 12 -60.07 -49.55 -11.55
C LEU A 12 -59.42 -50.46 -12.61
N ALA A 13 -58.27 -51.02 -12.21
CA ALA A 13 -57.80 -52.40 -12.36
C ALA A 13 -57.61 -53.05 -13.74
N SER A 14 -56.42 -53.63 -13.95
CA SER A 14 -56.11 -54.99 -14.45
C SER A 14 -54.66 -55.04 -14.97
N VAL A 15 -53.86 -56.11 -14.99
CA VAL A 15 -53.88 -57.52 -14.52
C VAL A 15 -52.41 -58.01 -14.59
N ALA A 16 -52.11 -59.06 -13.81
CA ALA A 16 -50.85 -59.80 -13.64
C ALA A 16 -50.17 -60.25 -14.97
N MET A 17 -48.88 -60.57 -15.05
CA MET A 17 -48.25 -61.80 -14.56
C MET A 17 -46.79 -61.91 -15.08
N ALA A 18 -45.94 -62.55 -14.26
CA ALA A 18 -44.76 -63.38 -14.62
C ALA A 18 -43.59 -62.75 -15.40
N GLY A 19 -42.33 -62.88 -15.01
CA GLY A 19 -41.69 -63.72 -14.01
C GLY A 19 -40.16 -63.61 -14.09
N TRP A 20 -39.48 -64.51 -13.36
CA TRP A 20 -38.06 -64.87 -13.46
C TRP A 20 -37.02 -63.97 -12.76
N LEU A 21 -36.80 -64.34 -11.49
CA LEU A 21 -35.53 -64.69 -10.86
C LEU A 21 -34.19 -64.42 -11.60
N LEU A 22 -33.26 -63.89 -10.79
CA LEU A 22 -31.79 -64.06 -10.76
C LEU A 22 -30.92 -63.05 -11.54
N LEU A 23 -30.40 -62.05 -10.80
CA LEU A 23 -28.96 -61.85 -10.48
C LEU A 23 -28.78 -60.47 -9.82
N THR A 24 -28.81 -60.41 -8.48
CA THR A 24 -28.36 -59.24 -7.71
C THR A 24 -26.96 -59.54 -7.14
N PRO A 25 -25.93 -58.71 -7.43
CA PRO A 25 -24.68 -58.76 -6.67
C PRO A 25 -24.94 -58.29 -5.23
N PRO A 26 -24.11 -58.67 -4.24
CA PRO A 26 -24.24 -58.20 -2.87
C PRO A 26 -24.00 -56.68 -2.80
N ASP A 27 -24.84 -56.01 -2.01
CA ASP A 27 -24.75 -54.58 -1.71
C ASP A 27 -23.33 -54.21 -1.24
N ALA A 28 -22.75 -53.19 -1.86
CA ALA A 28 -21.57 -52.53 -1.34
C ALA A 28 -21.94 -51.84 -0.01
N PRO A 29 -21.08 -51.91 1.03
CA PRO A 29 -21.32 -51.16 2.26
C PRO A 29 -21.36 -49.66 1.94
N PRO A 30 -22.22 -48.88 2.64
CA PRO A 30 -22.27 -47.43 2.46
C PRO A 30 -20.90 -46.83 2.77
N PRO A 31 -20.51 -45.73 2.09
CA PRO A 31 -19.25 -45.06 2.36
C PRO A 31 -19.20 -44.65 3.84
N GLU A 32 -18.11 -45.03 4.50
CA GLU A 32 -17.80 -44.68 5.88
C GLU A 32 -17.75 -43.14 5.95
N GLN A 33 -18.70 -42.55 6.68
CA GLN A 33 -18.66 -41.12 6.99
C GLN A 33 -17.37 -40.87 7.76
N ALA A 34 -16.52 -39.99 7.21
CA ALA A 34 -15.42 -39.41 7.96
C ALA A 34 -15.98 -38.85 9.28
N PRO A 35 -15.30 -39.08 10.42
CA PRO A 35 -15.76 -38.57 11.70
C PRO A 35 -15.89 -37.05 11.61
N ASP A 36 -17.07 -36.56 12.00
CA ASP A 36 -17.37 -35.15 12.19
C ASP A 36 -16.29 -34.56 13.11
N PRO A 37 -15.50 -33.57 12.66
CA PRO A 37 -14.57 -32.90 13.55
C PRO A 37 -15.42 -32.15 14.56
N GLY A 38 -15.56 -32.74 15.76
CA GLY A 38 -16.32 -32.13 16.84
C GLY A 38 -15.83 -30.70 17.09
N PRO A 39 -16.70 -29.81 17.60
CA PRO A 39 -16.35 -28.41 17.81
C PRO A 39 -15.06 -28.36 18.64
N SER A 40 -14.02 -27.77 18.04
CA SER A 40 -12.75 -27.51 18.69
C SER A 40 -13.03 -26.80 20.01
N ALA A 41 -12.64 -27.43 21.12
CA ALA A 41 -12.70 -26.83 22.45
C ALA A 41 -11.51 -25.86 22.66
N PHE A 42 -11.02 -25.23 21.61
CA PHE A 42 -10.12 -24.10 21.72
C PHE A 42 -10.97 -22.88 22.10
N THR A 43 -10.82 -22.39 23.33
CA THR A 43 -11.31 -21.06 23.68
C THR A 43 -10.15 -20.12 23.36
N PRO A 44 -10.18 -19.35 22.26
CA PRO A 44 -9.06 -18.48 21.92
C PRO A 44 -8.87 -17.48 23.06
N ARG A 45 -7.63 -17.29 23.53
CA ARG A 45 -7.27 -16.08 24.28
C ARG A 45 -7.20 -14.92 23.30
N ALA A 46 -8.33 -14.56 22.70
CA ALA A 46 -8.38 -13.68 21.54
C ALA A 46 -7.59 -12.39 21.78
N GLY A 47 -6.48 -12.24 21.06
CA GLY A 47 -5.67 -11.03 21.05
C GLY A 47 -4.97 -10.66 22.36
N ILE A 48 -4.79 -11.57 23.32
CA ILE A 48 -4.00 -11.30 24.54
C ILE A 48 -2.51 -11.27 24.18
N VAL A 49 -2.07 -10.14 23.67
CA VAL A 49 -0.70 -9.85 23.25
C VAL A 49 -0.17 -8.68 24.09
N ASP A 50 1.05 -8.80 24.59
CA ASP A 50 1.76 -7.73 25.29
C ASP A 50 3.18 -7.58 24.74
N ASP A 51 3.92 -6.59 25.25
CA ASP A 51 5.30 -6.32 24.79
C ASP A 51 6.18 -7.57 24.95
N ALA A 52 6.05 -8.29 26.07
CA ALA A 52 6.85 -9.47 26.38
C ALA A 52 6.62 -10.60 25.39
N ARG A 53 5.35 -10.88 25.06
CA ARG A 53 4.98 -11.89 24.07
C ARG A 53 5.50 -11.52 22.68
N ILE A 54 5.41 -10.25 22.26
CA ILE A 54 5.94 -9.80 20.96
C ILE A 54 7.45 -9.98 20.88
N MET A 55 8.18 -9.62 21.93
CA MET A 55 9.64 -9.77 21.99
C MET A 55 10.08 -11.24 21.90
N SER A 56 9.37 -12.15 22.57
CA SER A 56 9.77 -13.56 22.62
C SER A 56 9.14 -14.44 21.53
N ALA A 57 8.16 -13.93 20.78
CA ALA A 57 7.39 -14.70 19.78
C ALA A 57 8.26 -15.46 18.78
N ALA A 58 9.37 -14.86 18.33
CA ALA A 58 10.23 -15.52 17.35
C ALA A 58 10.82 -16.86 17.86
N ALA A 59 11.05 -16.96 19.17
CA ALA A 59 11.61 -18.12 19.85
C ALA A 59 10.53 -19.02 20.48
N ASP A 60 9.56 -18.42 21.17
CA ASP A 60 8.58 -19.14 22.00
C ASP A 60 7.34 -19.58 21.21
N GLU A 61 6.97 -18.83 20.17
CA GLU A 61 5.75 -19.05 19.37
C GLU A 61 6.07 -18.96 17.87
N PRO A 62 6.97 -19.80 17.31
CA PRO A 62 7.44 -19.67 15.95
C PRO A 62 6.34 -19.77 14.88
N GLY A 63 5.22 -20.40 15.22
CA GLY A 63 4.01 -20.52 14.40
C GLY A 63 3.06 -19.31 14.45
N ALA A 64 3.31 -18.30 15.28
CA ALA A 64 2.49 -17.11 15.36
C ALA A 64 3.09 -15.94 14.57
N TRP A 65 2.22 -15.05 14.08
CA TRP A 65 2.62 -13.80 13.41
C TRP A 65 1.88 -12.64 14.08
N ILE A 66 2.38 -12.20 15.23
CA ILE A 66 1.60 -11.39 16.17
C ILE A 66 1.85 -9.88 16.06
N ALA A 67 2.86 -9.46 15.30
CA ALA A 67 3.14 -8.06 15.00
C ALA A 67 3.40 -7.85 13.50
N TYR A 68 3.38 -6.60 13.03
CA TYR A 68 3.46 -6.24 11.61
C TYR A 68 4.59 -6.98 10.87
N GLY A 69 5.82 -6.92 11.40
CA GLY A 69 6.98 -7.63 10.86
C GLY A 69 7.36 -8.89 11.64
N ARG A 70 6.35 -9.61 12.17
CA ARG A 70 6.42 -10.75 13.10
C ARG A 70 6.74 -10.37 14.55
N THR A 71 7.79 -9.58 14.76
CA THR A 71 8.23 -9.04 16.06
C THR A 71 8.51 -7.54 15.96
N TYR A 72 8.96 -6.91 17.05
CA TYR A 72 9.32 -5.48 17.06
C TYR A 72 10.53 -5.15 16.18
N GLU A 73 11.43 -6.10 15.94
CA GLU A 73 12.63 -5.95 15.10
C GLU A 73 12.32 -5.95 13.60
N GLN A 74 11.11 -6.39 13.22
CA GLN A 74 10.57 -6.34 11.86
C GLN A 74 11.32 -7.19 10.82
N HIS A 75 12.01 -8.27 11.22
CA HIS A 75 12.82 -9.10 10.29
C HIS A 75 12.02 -9.69 9.13
N ARG A 76 10.72 -9.99 9.34
CA ARG A 76 9.89 -10.74 8.38
C ARG A 76 10.56 -12.04 7.92
N HIS A 77 11.26 -12.67 8.86
CA HIS A 77 11.95 -13.93 8.71
C HIS A 77 11.32 -14.96 9.65
N ALA A 78 10.89 -16.09 9.12
CA ALA A 78 10.22 -17.14 9.88
C ALA A 78 11.13 -18.34 10.13
N SER A 79 11.03 -18.93 11.32
CA SER A 79 11.79 -20.13 11.70
C SER A 79 11.08 -21.45 11.39
N LEU A 80 9.84 -21.42 10.86
CA LEU A 80 9.09 -22.62 10.48
C LEU A 80 9.78 -23.36 9.33
N THR A 81 9.76 -24.70 9.40
CA THR A 81 10.59 -25.55 8.53
C THR A 81 9.87 -26.60 7.71
N ALA A 82 8.54 -26.74 7.81
CA ALA A 82 7.84 -27.77 7.04
C ALA A 82 7.90 -27.47 5.53
N VAL A 83 7.84 -26.19 5.15
CA VAL A 83 8.07 -25.72 3.78
C VAL A 83 9.54 -25.38 3.58
N ASP A 84 10.22 -26.17 2.76
CA ASP A 84 11.64 -26.05 2.43
C ASP A 84 11.90 -26.32 0.93
N ARG A 85 13.17 -26.39 0.53
CA ARG A 85 13.55 -26.62 -0.86
C ARG A 85 13.05 -27.96 -1.43
N GLU A 86 12.87 -28.98 -0.59
CA GLU A 86 12.40 -30.31 -1.00
C GLU A 86 10.88 -30.38 -1.06
N THR A 87 10.18 -29.65 -0.19
CA THR A 87 8.71 -29.72 -0.05
C THR A 87 7.95 -28.60 -0.73
N VAL A 88 8.60 -27.47 -1.10
CA VAL A 88 7.91 -26.30 -1.68
C VAL A 88 7.15 -26.62 -2.97
N ALA A 89 7.56 -27.65 -3.72
CA ALA A 89 6.86 -28.11 -4.91
C ALA A 89 5.43 -28.61 -4.63
N ASP A 90 5.16 -29.09 -3.40
CA ASP A 90 3.86 -29.60 -2.96
C ASP A 90 2.99 -28.51 -2.29
N LEU A 91 3.45 -27.25 -2.25
CA LEU A 91 2.68 -26.14 -1.71
C LEU A 91 1.50 -25.81 -2.64
N GLY A 92 0.30 -25.76 -2.06
CA GLY A 92 -0.94 -25.48 -2.79
C GLY A 92 -2.01 -24.83 -1.92
N ILE A 93 -3.14 -24.45 -2.53
CA ILE A 93 -4.23 -23.72 -1.91
C ILE A 93 -4.93 -24.57 -0.85
N ALA A 94 -4.91 -24.09 0.40
CA ALA A 94 -5.64 -24.66 1.52
C ALA A 94 -7.08 -24.13 1.56
N TRP A 95 -7.22 -22.81 1.53
CA TRP A 95 -8.51 -22.12 1.55
C TRP A 95 -8.41 -20.72 0.95
N VAL A 96 -9.55 -20.15 0.59
CA VAL A 96 -9.68 -18.83 -0.02
C VAL A 96 -10.86 -18.09 0.59
N LYS A 97 -10.63 -16.86 1.07
CA LYS A 97 -11.68 -15.96 1.54
C LYS A 97 -11.83 -14.79 0.55
N PRO A 98 -12.93 -14.72 -0.23
CA PRO A 98 -13.22 -13.56 -1.05
C PRO A 98 -13.45 -12.31 -0.21
N LEU A 99 -12.94 -11.18 -0.70
CA LEU A 99 -13.20 -9.84 -0.18
C LEU A 99 -13.96 -9.05 -1.25
N ASP A 100 -14.97 -8.28 -0.85
CA ASP A 100 -15.82 -7.51 -1.76
C ASP A 100 -15.13 -6.19 -2.17
N THR A 101 -14.00 -6.31 -2.85
CA THR A 101 -13.21 -5.16 -3.27
C THR A 101 -12.50 -5.42 -4.60
N ILE A 102 -12.37 -4.36 -5.39
CA ILE A 102 -11.62 -4.34 -6.66
C ILE A 102 -10.28 -3.62 -6.53
N HIS A 103 -9.98 -3.09 -5.34
CA HIS A 103 -8.79 -2.30 -5.09
C HIS A 103 -7.58 -3.19 -4.75
N ARG A 104 -6.40 -2.56 -4.72
CA ARG A 104 -5.16 -3.22 -4.32
C ARG A 104 -5.18 -3.52 -2.82
N LEU A 105 -4.77 -4.73 -2.44
CA LEU A 105 -4.62 -5.12 -1.05
C LEU A 105 -3.17 -4.94 -0.61
N GLN A 106 -2.97 -4.31 0.55
CA GLN A 106 -1.63 -3.99 1.09
C GLN A 106 -1.40 -4.56 2.50
N ALA A 107 -2.40 -5.21 3.08
CA ALA A 107 -2.35 -5.63 4.47
C ALA A 107 -1.39 -6.79 4.71
N THR A 108 -0.62 -6.72 5.81
CA THR A 108 0.02 -7.91 6.37
C THR A 108 -0.99 -8.61 7.29
N PRO A 109 -1.33 -9.89 7.05
CA PRO A 109 -2.14 -10.65 8.01
C PRO A 109 -1.41 -10.80 9.34
N LEU A 110 -2.14 -10.65 10.45
CA LEU A 110 -1.65 -11.06 11.77
C LEU A 110 -2.34 -12.34 12.18
N VAL A 111 -1.60 -13.33 12.67
CA VAL A 111 -2.15 -14.61 13.14
C VAL A 111 -1.81 -14.77 14.62
N VAL A 112 -2.84 -14.69 15.46
CA VAL A 112 -2.74 -14.73 16.92
C VAL A 112 -3.71 -15.80 17.42
N ASP A 113 -3.19 -16.81 18.10
CA ASP A 113 -4.00 -17.85 18.75
C ASP A 113 -5.05 -18.49 17.81
N GLY A 114 -4.64 -18.83 16.58
CA GLY A 114 -5.51 -19.44 15.56
C GLY A 114 -6.47 -18.48 14.85
N VAL A 115 -6.46 -17.18 15.19
CA VAL A 115 -7.26 -16.15 14.52
C VAL A 115 -6.39 -15.30 13.61
N MET A 116 -6.80 -15.15 12.35
CA MET A 116 -6.17 -14.27 11.38
C MET A 116 -6.93 -12.94 11.27
N TYR A 117 -6.23 -11.83 11.51
CA TYR A 117 -6.75 -10.48 11.30
C TYR A 117 -6.21 -9.89 10.00
N VAL A 118 -7.10 -9.48 9.10
CA VAL A 118 -6.78 -8.84 7.82
C VAL A 118 -7.65 -7.61 7.58
N THR A 119 -7.22 -6.75 6.66
CA THR A 119 -7.97 -5.55 6.30
C THR A 119 -8.18 -5.42 4.80
N ASP A 120 -9.29 -4.79 4.42
CA ASP A 120 -9.49 -4.32 3.06
C ASP A 120 -9.06 -2.85 2.89
N PRO A 121 -9.10 -2.31 1.66
CA PRO A 121 -8.65 -0.95 1.38
C PRO A 121 -9.52 0.13 2.00
N MET A 122 -10.81 -0.15 2.26
CA MET A 122 -11.75 0.74 2.96
C MET A 122 -11.62 0.63 4.49
N SER A 123 -10.54 0.02 4.98
CA SER A 123 -10.26 -0.14 6.41
C SER A 123 -11.25 -1.06 7.14
N VAL A 124 -11.98 -1.91 6.41
CA VAL A 124 -12.77 -3.00 7.00
C VAL A 124 -11.81 -4.02 7.58
N VAL A 125 -12.05 -4.44 8.82
CA VAL A 125 -11.27 -5.46 9.53
C VAL A 125 -12.04 -6.77 9.51
N TYR A 126 -11.37 -7.86 9.17
CA TYR A 126 -11.91 -9.22 9.23
C TYR A 126 -11.09 -10.03 10.24
N ALA A 127 -11.77 -10.74 11.13
CA ALA A 127 -11.20 -11.83 11.90
C ALA A 127 -11.66 -13.15 11.30
N LEU A 128 -10.70 -13.98 10.93
CA LEU A 128 -10.92 -15.26 10.27
C LEU A 128 -10.33 -16.37 11.12
N ASP A 129 -10.96 -17.54 11.12
CA ASP A 129 -10.30 -18.76 11.56
C ASP A 129 -9.11 -19.04 10.62
N ALA A 130 -7.89 -19.13 11.16
CA ALA A 130 -6.69 -19.19 10.34
C ALA A 130 -6.49 -20.56 9.64
N GLY A 131 -7.17 -21.61 10.12
CA GLY A 131 -7.11 -22.95 9.52
C GLY A 131 -8.10 -23.16 8.37
N THR A 132 -9.22 -22.45 8.40
CA THR A 132 -10.37 -22.66 7.49
C THR A 132 -10.72 -21.44 6.63
N GLY A 133 -10.37 -20.23 7.06
CA GLY A 133 -10.76 -18.98 6.44
C GLY A 133 -12.20 -18.55 6.73
N GLU A 134 -12.92 -19.26 7.61
CA GLU A 134 -14.26 -18.88 8.04
C GLU A 134 -14.24 -17.54 8.79
N GLU A 135 -15.22 -16.67 8.54
CA GLU A 135 -15.30 -15.37 9.21
C GLU A 135 -15.86 -15.54 10.62
N ILE A 136 -15.08 -15.12 11.61
CA ILE A 136 -15.48 -15.07 13.01
C ILE A 136 -16.30 -13.79 13.24
N TRP A 137 -15.73 -12.65 12.84
CA TRP A 137 -16.39 -11.35 12.87
C TRP A 137 -15.82 -10.41 11.81
N ARG A 138 -16.58 -9.37 11.49
CA ARG A 138 -16.16 -8.26 10.62
C ARG A 138 -16.52 -6.93 11.28
N PHE A 139 -15.59 -5.98 11.23
CA PHE A 139 -15.81 -4.60 11.65
C PHE A 139 -15.69 -3.67 10.43
N ASP A 140 -16.77 -2.95 10.13
CA ASP A 140 -16.80 -1.94 9.07
C ASP A 140 -16.80 -0.54 9.70
N PRO A 141 -15.77 0.30 9.49
CA PRO A 141 -15.73 1.64 10.04
C PRO A 141 -16.68 2.62 9.33
N GLU A 142 -17.38 2.21 8.26
CA GLU A 142 -18.32 3.04 7.49
C GLU A 142 -17.66 4.29 6.87
N ILE A 143 -16.50 4.11 6.23
CA ILE A 143 -15.78 5.20 5.57
C ILE A 143 -16.66 5.86 4.52
N ASN A 144 -16.74 7.19 4.56
CA ASN A 144 -17.36 7.97 3.51
C ASN A 144 -16.56 7.81 2.20
N GLY A 145 -17.11 7.06 1.24
CA GLY A 145 -16.48 6.79 -0.06
C GLY A 145 -16.12 8.05 -0.87
N GLN A 146 -16.70 9.22 -0.55
CA GLN A 146 -16.29 10.50 -1.17
C GLN A 146 -14.84 10.89 -0.83
N LEU A 147 -14.33 10.44 0.32
CA LEU A 147 -12.97 10.74 0.76
C LEU A 147 -11.91 10.03 -0.09
N VAL A 148 -12.29 9.02 -0.87
CA VAL A 148 -11.39 8.30 -1.79
C VAL A 148 -10.73 9.26 -2.80
N ARG A 149 -11.38 10.38 -3.14
CA ARG A 149 -10.79 11.42 -4.00
C ARG A 149 -9.52 12.06 -3.41
N PHE A 150 -9.32 11.95 -2.09
CA PHE A 150 -8.14 12.43 -1.37
C PHE A 150 -7.02 11.38 -1.27
N SER A 151 -7.15 10.27 -2.00
CA SER A 151 -6.06 9.31 -2.18
C SER A 151 -5.00 9.87 -3.12
N CYS A 152 -3.74 9.89 -2.67
CA CYS A 152 -2.58 10.16 -3.54
C CYS A 152 -2.30 9.03 -4.54
N CYS A 153 -2.80 7.83 -4.24
CA CYS A 153 -2.09 6.62 -4.63
C CYS A 153 -3.04 5.57 -5.26
N GLY A 154 -4.07 6.04 -5.96
CA GLY A 154 -4.91 5.23 -6.85
C GLY A 154 -5.97 4.37 -6.13
N GLY A 155 -6.73 4.99 -5.22
CA GLY A 155 -7.84 4.36 -4.47
C GLY A 155 -7.61 4.35 -2.95
N PRO A 156 -8.56 3.86 -2.14
CA PRO A 156 -8.34 3.68 -0.71
C PRO A 156 -7.29 2.58 -0.47
N MET A 157 -6.67 2.54 0.70
CA MET A 157 -5.63 1.56 1.03
C MET A 157 -5.47 1.40 2.54
N ASN A 158 -5.06 0.20 2.98
CA ASN A 158 -4.76 -0.10 4.38
C ASN A 158 -3.68 -1.21 4.46
N ARG A 159 -2.69 -1.04 5.35
CA ARG A 159 -1.57 -1.98 5.52
C ARG A 159 -1.73 -2.96 6.68
N GLY A 160 -2.84 -2.92 7.40
CA GLY A 160 -3.20 -3.90 8.41
C GLY A 160 -3.50 -3.29 9.78
N VAL A 161 -3.58 -4.17 10.76
CA VAL A 161 -3.91 -3.86 12.15
C VAL A 161 -2.71 -4.08 13.07
N ALA A 162 -2.87 -3.68 14.34
CA ALA A 162 -2.09 -4.22 15.45
C ALA A 162 -3.01 -4.97 16.41
N VAL A 163 -2.46 -5.94 17.15
CA VAL A 163 -3.20 -6.69 18.18
C VAL A 163 -2.45 -6.54 19.50
N TYR A 164 -3.15 -6.11 20.56
CA TYR A 164 -2.55 -5.87 21.87
C TYR A 164 -3.60 -5.83 22.97
N GLY A 165 -3.33 -6.44 24.13
CA GLY A 165 -4.17 -6.36 25.32
C GLY A 165 -5.63 -6.77 25.11
N GLY A 166 -5.90 -7.77 24.26
CA GLY A 166 -7.26 -8.22 23.91
C GLY A 166 -7.97 -7.34 22.88
N ARG A 167 -7.24 -6.46 22.19
CA ARG A 167 -7.80 -5.47 21.25
C ARG A 167 -7.13 -5.55 19.89
N VAL A 168 -7.88 -5.20 18.86
CA VAL A 168 -7.40 -4.96 17.49
C VAL A 168 -7.47 -3.47 17.21
N PHE A 169 -6.38 -2.88 16.73
CA PHE A 169 -6.27 -1.45 16.43
C PHE A 169 -6.14 -1.23 14.93
N ILE A 170 -6.91 -0.27 14.40
CA ILE A 170 -6.93 0.09 12.98
C ILE A 170 -6.85 1.60 12.81
N GLY A 171 -5.93 2.05 11.95
CA GLY A 171 -5.95 3.40 11.39
C GLY A 171 -6.84 3.41 10.14
N THR A 172 -7.90 4.22 10.13
CA THR A 172 -8.88 4.23 9.06
C THR A 172 -8.54 5.25 7.96
N PHE A 173 -8.99 4.97 6.74
CA PHE A 173 -8.72 5.85 5.60
C PHE A 173 -9.20 7.30 5.78
N ASP A 174 -10.22 7.54 6.61
CA ASP A 174 -10.74 8.87 6.98
C ASP A 174 -10.08 9.48 8.23
N ALA A 175 -8.88 9.01 8.58
CA ALA A 175 -8.01 9.52 9.65
C ALA A 175 -8.54 9.33 11.08
N ARG A 176 -9.30 8.27 11.34
CA ARG A 176 -9.61 7.81 12.70
C ARG A 176 -8.64 6.72 13.14
N LEU A 177 -8.47 6.60 14.44
CA LEU A 177 -7.87 5.44 15.09
C LEU A 177 -8.96 4.76 15.90
N VAL A 178 -9.12 3.46 15.72
CA VAL A 178 -10.20 2.69 16.33
C VAL A 178 -9.63 1.47 17.04
N ALA A 179 -10.09 1.22 18.26
CA ALA A 179 -9.88 -0.05 18.96
C ALA A 179 -11.14 -0.90 18.93
N ILE A 180 -10.93 -2.19 18.71
CA ILE A 180 -11.95 -3.21 18.51
C ILE A 180 -11.65 -4.34 19.50
N ASP A 181 -12.67 -4.90 20.14
CA ASP A 181 -12.52 -6.11 20.96
C ASP A 181 -12.09 -7.28 20.06
N ALA A 182 -10.98 -7.94 20.41
CA ALA A 182 -10.40 -8.98 19.56
C ALA A 182 -11.27 -10.25 19.47
N ALA A 183 -12.14 -10.50 20.45
CA ALA A 183 -13.03 -11.66 20.49
C ALA A 183 -14.34 -11.40 19.76
N THR A 184 -14.93 -10.20 19.90
CA THR A 184 -16.30 -9.92 19.43
C THR A 184 -16.36 -9.07 18.17
N GLY A 185 -15.30 -8.31 17.85
CA GLY A 185 -15.35 -7.32 16.78
C GLY A 185 -16.09 -6.03 17.15
N GLU A 186 -16.49 -5.86 18.42
CA GLU A 186 -17.18 -4.66 18.88
C GLU A 186 -16.23 -3.48 19.05
N LYS A 187 -16.69 -2.28 18.67
CA LYS A 187 -15.91 -1.05 18.85
C LYS A 187 -15.77 -0.69 20.32
N LEU A 188 -14.54 -0.51 20.78
CA LEU A 188 -14.21 -0.09 22.15
C LEU A 188 -14.07 1.43 22.24
N TRP A 189 -13.30 2.03 21.33
CA TRP A 189 -13.14 3.48 21.20
C TRP A 189 -12.80 3.87 19.77
N ASP A 190 -13.01 5.15 19.44
CA ASP A 190 -12.91 5.70 18.09
C ASP A 190 -12.53 7.19 18.17
N VAL A 191 -11.32 7.55 17.76
CA VAL A 191 -10.79 8.92 17.88
C VAL A 191 -10.38 9.48 16.52
N ASN A 192 -10.73 10.74 16.28
CA ASN A 192 -10.25 11.45 15.10
C ASN A 192 -8.81 11.91 15.34
N THR A 193 -7.87 11.45 14.51
CA THR A 193 -6.46 11.81 14.65
C THR A 193 -6.13 13.14 13.99
N ASN A 194 -6.98 13.63 13.08
CA ASN A 194 -6.78 14.87 12.36
C ASN A 194 -6.80 16.06 13.34
N TYR A 195 -5.70 16.81 13.40
CA TYR A 195 -5.57 17.97 14.29
C TYR A 195 -6.32 19.21 13.80
N ALA A 196 -6.68 19.24 12.51
CA ALA A 196 -7.37 20.35 11.86
C ALA A 196 -8.56 19.84 11.01
N PRO A 197 -9.53 19.11 11.63
CA PRO A 197 -10.58 18.39 10.89
C PRO A 197 -11.57 19.29 10.15
N HIS A 198 -11.63 20.58 10.51
CA HIS A 198 -12.47 21.57 9.83
C HIS A 198 -11.77 22.26 8.67
N GLU A 199 -10.45 22.11 8.53
CA GLU A 199 -9.69 22.76 7.47
C GLU A 199 -9.49 21.83 6.27
N PHE A 200 -9.12 20.56 6.50
CA PHE A 200 -8.84 19.61 5.42
C PHE A 200 -8.90 18.16 5.91
N SER A 201 -8.94 17.21 4.97
CA SER A 201 -8.98 15.77 5.28
C SER A 201 -7.59 15.14 5.18
N TYR A 202 -7.13 14.52 6.27
CA TYR A 202 -6.04 13.53 6.21
C TYR A 202 -6.57 12.16 5.83
N THR A 203 -5.66 11.28 5.43
CA THR A 203 -5.91 9.85 5.31
C THR A 203 -4.88 9.05 6.12
N ILE A 204 -5.24 7.84 6.56
CA ILE A 204 -4.30 6.88 7.15
C ILE A 204 -4.26 5.64 6.27
N SER A 205 -3.05 5.21 5.94
CA SER A 205 -2.79 4.00 5.14
C SER A 205 -1.95 2.95 5.87
N GLY A 206 -1.07 3.38 6.78
CA GLY A 206 -0.17 2.52 7.54
C GLY A 206 -0.90 1.71 8.62
N ALA A 207 -0.32 0.56 8.97
CA ALA A 207 -0.74 -0.17 10.16
C ALA A 207 -0.25 0.58 11.42
N PRO A 208 -1.03 0.63 12.50
CA PRO A 208 -0.56 1.15 13.77
C PRO A 208 0.54 0.26 14.36
N LEU A 209 1.39 0.85 15.20
CA LEU A 209 2.26 0.13 16.12
C LEU A 209 1.64 0.20 17.52
N VAL A 210 1.67 -0.90 18.28
CA VAL A 210 1.31 -0.87 19.72
C VAL A 210 2.47 -1.40 20.54
N ALA A 211 2.94 -0.59 21.49
CA ALA A 211 4.05 -0.92 22.37
C ALA A 211 4.02 0.00 23.60
N ALA A 212 4.56 -0.46 24.73
CA ALA A 212 4.66 0.34 25.96
C ALA A 212 3.30 0.96 26.36
N GLY A 213 2.23 0.18 26.21
CA GLY A 213 0.85 0.59 26.53
C GLY A 213 0.23 1.66 25.60
N LYS A 214 0.88 2.02 24.50
CA LYS A 214 0.42 3.09 23.58
C LYS A 214 0.29 2.62 22.14
N VAL A 215 -0.65 3.22 21.42
CA VAL A 215 -0.86 3.05 19.98
C VAL A 215 -0.26 4.23 19.24
N TYR A 216 0.69 3.95 18.36
CA TYR A 216 1.38 4.93 17.53
C TYR A 216 0.81 4.91 16.12
N ILE A 217 0.38 6.08 15.64
CA ILE A 217 -0.12 6.22 14.27
C ILE A 217 0.24 7.60 13.71
N GLY A 218 0.61 7.62 12.42
CA GLY A 218 0.82 8.84 11.66
C GLY A 218 -0.31 9.13 10.69
N ASN A 219 0.02 9.72 9.54
CA ASN A 219 -0.93 10.16 8.52
C ASN A 219 -0.29 10.12 7.13
N SER A 220 -1.09 10.28 6.07
CA SER A 220 -0.67 10.18 4.67
C SER A 220 -1.02 11.44 3.85
N SER A 221 -0.67 11.42 2.56
CA SER A 221 -1.06 12.41 1.53
C SER A 221 -0.36 13.78 1.61
N SER A 222 0.98 13.81 1.67
CA SER A 222 1.75 15.06 1.48
C SER A 222 1.44 15.75 0.13
N GLU A 223 0.97 14.98 -0.85
CA GLU A 223 0.67 15.40 -2.23
C GLU A 223 -0.45 16.45 -2.33
N PHE A 224 -1.27 16.62 -1.28
CA PHE A 224 -2.41 17.54 -1.27
C PHE A 224 -2.11 18.89 -0.60
N GLY A 225 -0.91 19.07 -0.05
CA GLY A 225 -0.56 20.26 0.73
C GLY A 225 -0.87 21.59 0.02
N GLY A 226 -1.60 22.50 0.68
CA GLY A 226 -1.91 23.84 0.20
C GLY A 226 -3.40 24.18 0.13
N ALA A 227 -3.68 25.50 0.04
CA ALA A 227 -4.99 26.17 -0.03
C ALA A 227 -5.84 26.27 1.25
N THR A 228 -5.27 25.92 2.42
CA THR A 228 -5.75 26.34 3.75
C THR A 228 -4.59 26.90 4.57
N THR A 229 -4.87 27.40 5.77
CA THR A 229 -3.87 27.99 6.67
C THR A 229 -2.87 26.98 7.24
N ALA A 230 -3.18 25.67 7.23
CA ALA A 230 -2.35 24.64 7.86
C ALA A 230 -1.75 23.58 6.90
N GLY A 231 -2.39 23.24 5.77
CA GLY A 231 -1.91 22.24 4.80
C GLY A 231 -1.59 20.84 5.39
N HIS A 232 -1.19 19.87 4.55
CA HIS A 232 -0.80 18.52 5.01
C HIS A 232 0.58 18.53 5.69
N ARG A 233 0.60 18.93 6.97
CA ARG A 233 1.75 18.87 7.89
C ARG A 233 1.88 17.49 8.54
N GLY A 234 3.05 16.87 8.43
CA GLY A 234 3.31 15.54 8.98
C GLY A 234 3.38 15.51 10.51
N TYR A 235 2.93 14.40 11.10
CA TYR A 235 3.03 14.14 12.53
C TYR A 235 2.96 12.63 12.85
N LEU A 236 3.47 12.28 14.03
CA LEU A 236 3.21 11.03 14.75
C LEU A 236 2.39 11.36 16.00
N SER A 237 1.41 10.53 16.34
CA SER A 237 0.68 10.63 17.61
C SER A 237 0.75 9.32 18.37
N ALA A 238 0.86 9.40 19.70
CA ALA A 238 0.71 8.26 20.60
C ALA A 238 -0.59 8.41 21.39
N TYR A 239 -1.38 7.34 21.43
CA TYR A 239 -2.63 7.25 22.17
C TYR A 239 -2.54 6.15 23.21
N ASP A 240 -3.14 6.33 24.38
CA ASP A 240 -3.27 5.26 25.35
C ASP A 240 -4.07 4.08 24.74
N ALA A 241 -3.54 2.86 24.85
CA ALA A 241 -4.12 1.70 24.17
C ALA A 241 -5.47 1.26 24.76
N GLU A 242 -5.74 1.55 26.05
CA GLU A 242 -6.99 1.18 26.68
C GLU A 242 -8.12 2.16 26.41
N THR A 243 -7.81 3.46 26.45
CA THR A 243 -8.80 4.55 26.47
C THR A 243 -8.89 5.32 25.16
N GLY A 244 -7.84 5.30 24.33
CA GLY A 244 -7.72 6.13 23.14
C GLY A 244 -7.38 7.60 23.44
N GLU A 245 -7.04 7.96 24.68
CA GLU A 245 -6.63 9.32 25.03
C GLU A 245 -5.29 9.67 24.37
N LEU A 246 -5.19 10.87 23.77
CA LEU A 246 -3.95 11.35 23.18
C LEU A 246 -2.91 11.61 24.29
N ALA A 247 -1.83 10.83 24.29
CA ALA A 247 -0.72 10.99 25.24
C ALA A 247 0.19 12.15 24.80
N TRP A 248 0.64 12.12 23.55
CA TRP A 248 1.51 13.14 22.97
C TRP A 248 1.46 13.14 21.43
N ARG A 249 1.98 14.22 20.83
CA ARG A 249 2.11 14.37 19.38
C ARG A 249 3.45 14.99 19.01
N PHE A 250 4.14 14.37 18.06
CA PHE A 250 5.38 14.87 17.45
C PHE A 250 5.11 15.31 16.02
N PHE A 251 5.10 16.62 15.75
CA PHE A 251 5.10 17.13 14.37
C PHE A 251 6.49 16.97 13.74
N THR A 252 6.53 16.56 12.47
CA THR A 252 7.79 16.29 11.76
C THR A 252 8.36 17.49 11.03
N VAL A 253 7.57 18.55 10.81
CA VAL A 253 8.01 19.80 10.17
C VAL A 253 7.48 21.01 10.95
N PRO A 254 8.19 22.14 10.95
CA PRO A 254 7.78 23.35 11.67
C PRO A 254 6.53 23.97 11.06
N GLY A 255 5.67 24.53 11.92
CA GLY A 255 4.49 25.31 11.53
C GLY A 255 4.84 26.75 11.19
N ASN A 256 3.89 27.66 11.39
CA ASN A 256 4.10 29.09 11.26
C ASN A 256 5.15 29.57 12.30
N PRO A 257 6.33 30.08 11.89
CA PRO A 257 7.38 30.49 12.82
C PRO A 257 7.03 31.73 13.65
N ALA A 258 5.91 32.39 13.37
CA ALA A 258 5.36 33.45 14.21
C ALA A 258 4.53 32.93 15.40
N GLU A 259 4.22 31.63 15.44
CA GLU A 259 3.49 30.97 16.52
C GLU A 259 4.47 30.16 17.41
N PRO A 260 4.09 29.86 18.67
CA PRO A 260 4.88 28.97 19.51
C PRO A 260 5.04 27.59 18.87
N PHE A 261 6.26 27.07 18.87
CA PHE A 261 6.53 25.70 18.45
C PHE A 261 5.99 24.68 19.46
N GLU A 262 5.44 23.58 18.96
CA GLU A 262 4.83 22.54 19.80
C GLU A 262 5.84 21.73 20.62
N HIS A 263 7.07 21.64 20.14
CA HIS A 263 8.20 20.99 20.79
C HIS A 263 9.53 21.66 20.35
N PRO A 264 10.58 21.67 21.20
CA PRO A 264 11.80 22.47 20.99
C PRO A 264 12.55 22.11 19.71
N GLU A 265 12.43 20.89 19.22
CA GLU A 265 13.07 20.40 18.00
C GLU A 265 12.63 21.18 16.76
N LEU A 266 11.40 21.70 16.76
CA LEU A 266 10.90 22.51 15.64
C LEU A 266 11.55 23.89 15.57
N GLU A 267 12.05 24.43 16.67
CA GLU A 267 12.78 25.71 16.67
C GLU A 267 14.09 25.56 15.88
N GLU A 268 14.81 24.46 16.09
CA GLU A 268 16.00 24.12 15.31
C GLU A 268 15.63 23.76 13.87
N ALA A 269 14.58 22.96 13.68
CA ALA A 269 14.12 22.59 12.34
C ALA A 269 13.78 23.82 11.50
N ALA A 270 13.06 24.81 12.06
CA ALA A 270 12.64 26.04 11.37
C ALA A 270 13.81 26.85 10.78
N LYS A 271 15.01 26.77 11.37
CA LYS A 271 16.21 27.44 10.83
C LYS A 271 16.61 26.89 9.45
N THR A 272 16.27 25.64 9.19
CA THR A 272 16.55 24.94 7.92
C THR A 272 15.50 25.20 6.84
N TRP A 273 14.44 25.94 7.13
CA TRP A 273 13.41 26.33 6.16
C TRP A 273 13.51 27.81 5.80
N LYS A 274 12.96 28.18 4.64
CA LYS A 274 12.91 29.53 4.08
C LYS A 274 11.54 29.77 3.43
N GLY A 275 11.11 31.03 3.36
CA GLY A 275 9.81 31.39 2.79
C GLY A 275 8.62 31.05 3.69
N GLU A 276 7.46 30.79 3.09
CA GLU A 276 6.17 30.58 3.79
C GLU A 276 5.68 29.12 3.67
N TRP A 277 6.56 28.15 3.93
CA TRP A 277 6.30 26.72 3.73
C TRP A 277 5.05 26.21 4.47
N TRP A 278 4.74 26.78 5.65
CA TRP A 278 3.60 26.36 6.48
C TRP A 278 2.25 26.57 5.80
N LYS A 279 2.14 27.50 4.84
CA LYS A 279 0.91 27.68 4.04
C LYS A 279 0.63 26.50 3.10
N MET A 280 1.64 25.68 2.85
CA MET A 280 1.55 24.45 2.06
C MET A 280 1.55 23.19 2.94
N GLY A 281 1.70 23.35 4.26
CA GLY A 281 1.85 22.27 5.24
C GLY A 281 3.28 21.72 5.36
N GLY A 282 4.12 21.86 4.34
CA GLY A 282 5.52 21.43 4.36
C GLY A 282 5.74 19.94 4.10
N GLY A 283 4.76 19.07 4.35
CA GLY A 283 4.84 17.62 4.12
C GLY A 283 5.36 16.85 5.33
N GLY A 284 6.18 15.82 5.11
CA GLY A 284 6.83 15.05 6.18
C GLY A 284 5.94 14.00 6.85
N THR A 285 4.88 13.56 6.17
CA THR A 285 3.89 12.63 6.72
C THR A 285 4.49 11.27 7.11
N VAL A 286 4.04 10.70 8.24
CA VAL A 286 4.52 9.42 8.80
C VAL A 286 3.55 8.30 8.40
N TRP A 287 3.60 7.90 7.12
CA TRP A 287 2.51 7.12 6.52
C TRP A 287 2.70 5.61 6.53
N ASN A 288 3.87 5.09 6.96
CA ASN A 288 4.18 3.66 6.91
C ASN A 288 5.01 3.18 8.10
N SER A 289 6.35 3.13 8.02
CA SER A 289 7.17 2.43 9.01
C SER A 289 7.24 3.17 10.35
N ILE A 290 6.79 2.51 11.41
CA ILE A 290 6.91 2.89 12.83
C ILE A 290 7.40 1.64 13.56
N VAL A 291 8.54 1.72 14.25
CA VAL A 291 9.22 0.56 14.84
C VAL A 291 9.57 0.85 16.30
N TYR A 292 9.45 -0.13 17.18
CA TYR A 292 9.81 0.01 18.59
C TYR A 292 11.05 -0.83 18.91
N ASP A 293 11.93 -0.27 19.72
CA ASP A 293 13.04 -0.99 20.34
C ASP A 293 12.84 -1.02 21.85
N PRO A 294 12.53 -2.19 22.42
CA PRO A 294 12.34 -2.34 23.86
C PRO A 294 13.64 -2.21 24.66
N ASP A 295 14.81 -2.54 24.09
CA ASP A 295 16.10 -2.46 24.80
C ASP A 295 16.47 -1.01 25.09
N LEU A 296 16.19 -0.13 24.13
CA LEU A 296 16.53 1.29 24.20
C LEU A 296 15.34 2.16 24.61
N HIS A 297 14.16 1.53 24.77
CA HIS A 297 12.88 2.17 24.98
C HIS A 297 12.68 3.33 24.01
N THR A 298 12.70 3.05 22.71
CA THR A 298 12.70 4.05 21.63
C THR A 298 11.72 3.67 20.53
N VAL A 299 10.95 4.63 20.04
CA VAL A 299 10.18 4.49 18.80
C VAL A 299 10.94 5.18 17.66
N TYR A 300 11.17 4.46 16.57
CA TYR A 300 11.73 5.00 15.33
C TYR A 300 10.61 5.22 14.31
N ILE A 301 10.60 6.39 13.68
CA ILE A 301 9.71 6.71 12.58
C ILE A 301 10.48 7.09 11.33
N GLY A 302 9.93 6.70 10.19
CA GLY A 302 10.31 7.23 8.89
C GLY A 302 9.41 8.38 8.49
N THR A 303 9.97 9.52 8.07
CA THR A 303 9.21 10.71 7.66
C THR A 303 9.13 10.85 6.14
N GLY A 304 8.04 11.45 5.67
CA GLY A 304 7.71 11.60 4.26
C GLY A 304 8.48 12.68 3.51
N ASN A 305 8.10 12.82 2.25
CA ASN A 305 8.53 13.85 1.31
C ASN A 305 7.99 15.24 1.65
N GLY A 306 8.57 16.27 1.03
CA GLY A 306 8.12 17.65 1.16
C GLY A 306 6.85 17.99 0.38
N ALA A 307 6.09 18.98 0.85
CA ALA A 307 4.90 19.51 0.15
C ALA A 307 5.00 21.02 -0.06
N PRO A 308 4.95 21.53 -1.32
CA PRO A 308 5.00 20.77 -2.58
C PRO A 308 6.39 20.11 -2.77
N TRP A 309 6.52 19.25 -3.78
CA TRP A 309 7.75 18.46 -3.97
C TRP A 309 8.97 19.32 -4.31
N PRO A 310 8.92 20.33 -5.22
CA PRO A 310 10.09 21.14 -5.51
C PRO A 310 10.49 22.04 -4.35
N ARG A 311 11.74 21.92 -3.90
CA ARG A 311 12.36 22.76 -2.88
C ARG A 311 12.35 24.23 -3.29
N ALA A 312 12.52 24.54 -4.58
CA ALA A 312 12.46 25.91 -5.09
C ALA A 312 11.11 26.61 -4.83
N ILE A 313 10.01 25.84 -4.77
CA ILE A 313 8.68 26.34 -4.43
C ILE A 313 8.47 26.29 -2.91
N ARG A 314 8.77 25.15 -2.30
CA ARG A 314 8.48 24.86 -0.89
C ARG A 314 9.32 25.70 0.09
N SER A 315 10.60 25.85 -0.21
CA SER A 315 11.58 26.59 0.61
C SER A 315 12.53 27.39 -0.29
N PRO A 316 12.07 28.55 -0.84
CA PRO A 316 12.90 29.38 -1.71
C PRO A 316 14.18 29.81 -1.02
N GLY A 317 15.33 29.59 -1.68
CA GLY A 317 16.66 29.80 -1.05
C GLY A 317 17.25 28.55 -0.40
N GLY A 318 16.57 27.40 -0.50
CA GLY A 318 17.10 26.09 -0.14
C GLY A 318 16.88 25.73 1.33
N GLY A 319 17.86 25.03 1.89
CA GLY A 319 17.81 24.47 3.23
C GLY A 319 17.47 22.98 3.25
N ASP A 320 17.85 22.34 4.35
CA ASP A 320 17.69 20.90 4.58
C ASP A 320 16.21 20.52 4.81
N ASN A 321 15.38 21.49 5.21
CA ASN A 321 13.95 21.30 5.46
C ASN A 321 13.65 20.16 6.44
N LEU A 322 14.23 20.23 7.63
CA LEU A 322 14.05 19.21 8.67
C LEU A 322 12.59 19.12 9.16
N PHE A 323 12.06 17.95 9.49
CA PHE A 323 12.65 16.61 9.40
C PHE A 323 12.10 15.82 8.21
N LEU A 324 12.03 16.41 7.01
CA LEU A 324 11.64 15.67 5.80
C LEU A 324 12.62 14.53 5.51
N SER A 325 12.13 13.43 4.90
CA SER A 325 12.96 12.31 4.43
C SER A 325 13.99 11.82 5.46
N SER A 326 13.54 11.63 6.70
CA SER A 326 14.39 11.34 7.86
C SER A 326 13.94 10.08 8.59
N ILE A 327 14.89 9.43 9.25
CA ILE A 327 14.62 8.54 10.37
C ILE A 327 14.69 9.39 11.63
N VAL A 328 13.66 9.33 12.47
CA VAL A 328 13.59 10.08 13.73
C VAL A 328 13.35 9.09 14.86
N ALA A 329 14.17 9.16 15.90
CA ALA A 329 13.99 8.41 17.13
C ALA A 329 13.30 9.30 18.18
N VAL A 330 12.22 8.80 18.77
CA VAL A 330 11.47 9.50 19.82
C VAL A 330 11.30 8.61 21.05
N ASP A 331 11.20 9.25 22.19
CA ASP A 331 10.86 8.62 23.45
C ASP A 331 9.38 8.18 23.47
N PRO A 332 9.08 6.90 23.77
CA PRO A 332 7.71 6.37 23.77
C PRO A 332 6.77 7.03 24.79
N ASP A 333 7.30 7.55 25.90
CA ASP A 333 6.50 8.13 26.98
C ASP A 333 6.17 9.59 26.76
N THR A 334 7.10 10.34 26.17
CA THR A 334 7.02 11.81 26.07
C THR A 334 6.89 12.33 24.65
N GLY A 335 7.34 11.57 23.65
CA GLY A 335 7.46 12.02 22.27
C GLY A 335 8.67 12.92 22.01
N GLU A 336 9.54 13.15 22.99
CA GLU A 336 10.78 13.92 22.84
C GLU A 336 11.73 13.21 21.87
N MET A 337 12.35 13.96 20.97
CA MET A 337 13.30 13.39 20.00
C MET A 337 14.62 13.05 20.67
N LYS A 338 15.09 11.82 20.46
CA LYS A 338 16.42 11.37 20.89
C LYS A 338 17.49 11.74 19.85
N TRP A 339 17.22 11.43 18.58
CA TRP A 339 18.11 11.71 17.46
C TRP A 339 17.34 11.67 16.13
N TYR A 340 17.94 12.17 15.06
CA TYR A 340 17.46 11.96 13.70
C TYR A 340 18.63 11.74 12.73
N TYR A 341 18.35 11.05 11.61
CA TYR A 341 19.23 10.97 10.45
C TYR A 341 18.42 11.30 9.20
N GLN A 342 18.85 12.32 8.44
CA GLN A 342 18.14 12.76 7.24
C GLN A 342 18.72 12.10 5.98
N THR A 343 17.94 11.20 5.37
CA THR A 343 18.36 10.42 4.20
C THR A 343 18.42 11.25 2.92
N THR A 344 17.57 12.27 2.80
CA THR A 344 17.51 13.16 1.62
C THR A 344 17.34 14.62 2.05
N PRO A 345 18.44 15.32 2.42
CA PRO A 345 18.38 16.73 2.79
C PRO A 345 17.78 17.59 1.69
N GLY A 346 16.73 18.36 2.03
CA GLY A 346 16.06 19.23 1.08
C GLY A 346 15.33 18.49 -0.05
N ASP A 347 14.79 17.29 0.22
CA ASP A 347 14.01 16.45 -0.72
C ASP A 347 13.30 17.23 -1.83
N ASN A 348 13.57 16.85 -3.07
CA ASN A 348 13.07 17.52 -4.28
C ASN A 348 12.28 16.59 -5.20
N TRP A 349 12.14 15.30 -4.85
CA TRP A 349 11.78 14.23 -5.79
C TRP A 349 10.74 13.23 -5.23
N ASP A 350 9.99 13.61 -4.20
CA ASP A 350 9.11 12.68 -3.48
C ASP A 350 9.88 11.51 -2.86
N PHE A 351 11.08 11.77 -2.32
CA PHE A 351 11.89 10.77 -1.64
C PHE A 351 11.54 10.71 -0.15
N ALA A 352 10.42 10.07 0.16
CA ALA A 352 10.10 9.67 1.52
C ALA A 352 11.16 8.70 2.10
N ALA A 353 11.30 8.72 3.43
CA ALA A 353 12.07 7.76 4.22
C ALA A 353 11.16 6.93 5.14
N THR A 354 9.93 6.68 4.69
CA THR A 354 8.89 5.92 5.43
C THR A 354 8.94 4.41 5.15
N GLN A 355 9.93 3.95 4.38
CA GLN A 355 10.10 2.56 3.98
C GLN A 355 10.41 1.68 5.19
N HIS A 356 10.27 0.37 5.00
CA HIS A 356 10.44 -0.61 6.05
C HIS A 356 11.80 -0.47 6.76
N MET A 357 11.78 -0.39 8.09
CA MET A 357 12.97 -0.36 8.94
C MET A 357 13.10 -1.69 9.69
N VAL A 358 14.32 -2.23 9.72
CA VAL A 358 14.65 -3.49 10.40
C VAL A 358 15.69 -3.21 11.48
N LEU A 359 15.52 -3.78 12.66
CA LEU A 359 16.48 -3.67 13.78
C LEU A 359 17.23 -4.98 13.96
N ASP A 360 18.55 -4.94 14.16
CA ASP A 360 19.32 -6.13 14.55
C ASP A 360 20.67 -5.78 15.19
N GLU A 361 21.39 -6.76 15.72
CA GLU A 361 22.76 -6.61 16.19
C GLU A 361 23.76 -7.33 15.27
N ILE A 362 24.41 -6.56 14.40
CA ILE A 362 25.33 -7.11 13.41
C ILE A 362 26.77 -6.64 13.66
N GLU A 363 27.74 -7.38 13.13
CA GLU A 363 29.15 -7.00 13.22
C GLU A 363 29.49 -6.00 12.11
N ILE A 364 30.00 -4.82 12.50
CA ILE A 364 30.47 -3.76 11.60
C ILE A 364 31.83 -3.30 12.09
N GLY A 365 32.83 -3.27 11.21
CA GLY A 365 34.18 -2.85 11.58
C GLY A 365 34.85 -3.73 12.66
N GLY A 366 34.38 -4.98 12.85
CA GLY A 366 34.86 -5.89 13.90
C GLY A 366 34.20 -5.67 15.27
N GLU A 367 33.21 -4.79 15.37
CA GLU A 367 32.45 -4.52 16.59
C GLU A 367 30.98 -4.92 16.41
N ARG A 368 30.35 -5.45 17.46
CA ARG A 368 28.90 -5.73 17.46
C ARG A 368 28.16 -4.41 17.66
N ARG A 369 27.32 -4.03 16.69
CA ARG A 369 26.57 -2.77 16.70
C ARG A 369 25.08 -3.02 16.69
N LYS A 370 24.35 -2.25 17.49
CA LYS A 370 22.88 -2.19 17.46
C LYS A 370 22.46 -1.34 16.28
N VAL A 371 21.99 -1.97 15.20
CA VAL A 371 21.70 -1.26 13.95
C VAL A 371 20.21 -1.14 13.66
N LEU A 372 19.87 -0.08 12.93
CA LEU A 372 18.66 0.09 12.13
C LEU A 372 19.06 0.09 10.66
N MET A 373 18.36 -0.72 9.86
CA MET A 373 18.59 -0.86 8.42
C MET A 373 17.37 -0.37 7.64
N GLN A 374 17.60 0.44 6.60
CA GLN A 374 16.51 0.95 5.75
C GLN A 374 16.94 1.10 4.29
N ALA A 375 16.03 0.77 3.37
CA ALA A 375 16.15 1.04 1.93
C ALA A 375 15.06 2.04 1.47
N PRO A 376 15.18 3.35 1.74
CA PRO A 376 14.17 4.34 1.35
C PRO A 376 14.08 4.53 -0.17
N LYS A 377 13.12 5.38 -0.59
CA LYS A 377 12.85 5.67 -2.01
C LYS A 377 14.09 6.12 -2.80
N ASN A 378 15.04 6.79 -2.15
CA ASN A 378 16.17 7.44 -2.81
C ASN A 378 17.23 6.49 -3.40
N GLY A 379 17.15 5.18 -3.14
CA GLY A 379 18.04 4.19 -3.77
C GLY A 379 19.34 3.88 -3.02
N PHE A 380 19.56 4.49 -1.85
CA PHE A 380 20.63 4.11 -0.94
C PHE A 380 20.09 3.24 0.20
N PHE A 381 20.87 2.24 0.60
CA PHE A 381 20.62 1.38 1.74
C PHE A 381 21.45 1.92 2.90
N TYR A 382 20.78 2.26 4.01
CA TYR A 382 21.40 2.84 5.19
C TYR A 382 21.49 1.81 6.30
N VAL A 383 22.66 1.76 6.94
CA VAL A 383 22.87 1.08 8.22
C VAL A 383 23.27 2.14 9.24
N ILE A 384 22.44 2.31 10.26
CA ILE A 384 22.55 3.37 11.25
C ILE A 384 22.66 2.74 12.63
N ASP A 385 23.53 3.26 13.49
CA ASP A 385 23.52 2.91 14.90
C ASP A 385 22.23 3.43 15.53
N ARG A 386 21.39 2.51 15.99
CA ARG A 386 20.06 2.87 16.48
C ARG A 386 20.08 3.51 17.87
N GLU A 387 21.21 3.45 18.59
CA GLU A 387 21.36 4.10 19.89
C GLU A 387 21.49 5.62 19.77
N ASN A 388 22.13 6.11 18.71
CA ASN A 388 22.51 7.52 18.60
C ASN A 388 22.32 8.16 17.22
N GLY A 389 21.91 7.41 16.20
CA GLY A 389 21.68 7.91 14.85
C GLY A 389 22.93 8.05 13.97
N GLU A 390 24.09 7.53 14.42
CA GLU A 390 25.34 7.54 13.64
C GLU A 390 25.18 6.72 12.36
N LEU A 391 25.55 7.30 11.22
CA LEU A 391 25.63 6.57 9.96
C LEU A 391 26.84 5.62 9.98
N LEU A 392 26.59 4.32 9.84
CA LEU A 392 27.64 3.31 9.79
C LEU A 392 28.00 2.94 8.36
N ASN A 393 27.00 2.71 7.51
CA ASN A 393 27.17 2.40 6.09
C ASN A 393 26.05 3.03 5.26
N ALA A 394 26.37 3.40 4.03
CA ALA A 394 25.41 3.78 3.01
C ALA A 394 25.86 3.31 1.62
N PHE A 395 25.04 2.49 0.96
CA PHE A 395 25.38 1.92 -0.36
C PHE A 395 24.21 2.05 -1.34
N ALA A 396 24.48 2.33 -2.61
CA ALA A 396 23.44 2.26 -3.63
C ALA A 396 22.96 0.80 -3.81
N PHE A 397 21.65 0.56 -3.74
CA PHE A 397 21.06 -0.77 -3.99
C PHE A 397 20.24 -0.84 -5.29
N GLY A 398 20.00 0.32 -5.90
CA GLY A 398 19.24 0.48 -7.15
C GLY A 398 19.93 1.44 -8.11
N ALA A 399 19.42 1.50 -9.34
CA ALA A 399 19.84 2.54 -10.29
C ALA A 399 19.35 3.91 -9.81
N LEU A 400 20.25 4.89 -9.82
CA LEU A 400 19.97 6.25 -9.37
C LEU A 400 20.83 7.28 -10.13
N ASN A 401 20.30 8.48 -10.34
CA ASN A 401 20.99 9.60 -11.01
C ASN A 401 20.94 10.93 -10.24
N TRP A 402 20.29 10.98 -9.07
CA TRP A 402 20.15 12.21 -8.29
C TRP A 402 21.37 12.53 -7.40
N ALA A 403 22.17 11.52 -7.06
CA ALA A 403 23.36 11.63 -6.23
C ALA A 403 24.40 10.59 -6.66
N THR A 404 25.67 10.83 -6.36
CA THR A 404 26.76 9.91 -6.74
C THR A 404 27.07 8.88 -5.66
N HIS A 405 27.02 9.29 -4.40
CA HIS A 405 27.25 8.48 -3.20
C HIS A 405 26.73 9.23 -1.96
N VAL A 406 26.79 8.57 -0.81
CA VAL A 406 26.68 9.22 0.51
C VAL A 406 28.10 9.33 1.07
N ASP A 407 28.51 10.54 1.38
CA ASP A 407 29.80 10.82 2.02
C ASP A 407 29.71 10.43 3.50
N LEU A 408 30.51 9.46 3.93
CA LEU A 408 30.45 8.92 5.30
C LEU A 408 31.07 9.87 6.35
N GLU A 409 31.91 10.83 5.95
CA GLU A 409 32.48 11.80 6.89
C GLU A 409 31.43 12.84 7.31
N THR A 410 30.59 13.25 6.37
CA THR A 410 29.51 14.23 6.58
C THR A 410 28.17 13.58 6.88
N GLY A 411 27.99 12.32 6.51
CA GLY A 411 26.71 11.60 6.55
C GLY A 411 25.70 12.09 5.50
N ARG A 412 26.16 12.74 4.42
CA ARG A 412 25.28 13.43 3.46
C ARG A 412 25.39 12.86 2.04
N PRO A 413 24.28 12.74 1.30
CA PRO A 413 24.32 12.49 -0.14
C PRO A 413 25.08 13.60 -0.87
N VAL A 414 25.94 13.20 -1.80
CA VAL A 414 26.59 14.11 -2.76
C VAL A 414 25.70 14.16 -4.00
N GLU A 415 24.79 15.14 -4.03
CA GLU A 415 23.87 15.39 -5.15
C GLU A 415 24.64 15.57 -6.47
N ASP A 416 24.11 15.00 -7.55
CA ASP A 416 24.61 15.23 -8.90
C ASP A 416 23.98 16.52 -9.44
N PRO A 417 24.76 17.58 -9.76
CA PRO A 417 24.21 18.80 -10.33
C PRO A 417 23.45 18.57 -11.64
N ALA A 418 23.71 17.46 -12.35
CA ALA A 418 22.95 17.09 -13.54
C ALA A 418 21.47 16.82 -13.23
N ALA A 419 21.11 16.42 -12.00
CA ALA A 419 19.76 16.07 -11.58
C ALA A 419 18.88 17.27 -11.19
N TYR A 420 19.40 18.50 -11.28
CA TYR A 420 18.65 19.72 -11.02
C TYR A 420 17.70 20.02 -12.18
N TYR A 421 16.42 19.76 -11.94
CA TYR A 421 15.37 19.86 -12.96
C TYR A 421 14.71 21.24 -13.03
N GLU A 422 15.06 22.15 -12.13
CA GLU A 422 14.52 23.51 -12.07
C GLU A 422 14.81 24.29 -13.37
N ASP A 423 16.02 24.14 -13.89
CA ASP A 423 16.46 24.78 -15.14
C ASP A 423 16.47 23.80 -16.33
N ASN A 424 16.48 22.49 -16.06
CA ASN A 424 16.59 21.44 -17.08
C ASN A 424 15.60 20.29 -16.85
N PRO A 425 14.37 20.37 -17.40
CA PRO A 425 13.39 19.30 -17.33
C PRO A 425 13.95 17.95 -17.80
N GLN A 426 13.81 16.90 -16.99
CA GLN A 426 14.52 15.64 -17.23
C GLN A 426 13.92 14.43 -16.51
N TRP A 427 14.33 13.24 -16.92
CA TRP A 427 14.06 11.99 -16.22
C TRP A 427 14.95 11.84 -14.98
N ILE A 428 14.32 11.64 -13.82
CA ILE A 428 15.02 11.30 -12.57
C ILE A 428 14.75 9.84 -12.22
N LEU A 429 15.82 9.15 -11.83
CA LEU A 429 15.79 7.79 -11.32
C LEU A 429 16.47 7.76 -9.94
N PRO A 430 15.86 7.16 -8.91
CA PRO A 430 14.47 6.72 -8.89
C PRO A 430 13.50 7.90 -9.10
N GLY A 431 12.36 7.67 -9.73
CA GLY A 431 11.27 8.64 -9.73
C GLY A 431 10.53 8.64 -8.39
N ASN A 432 9.36 9.27 -8.35
CA ASN A 432 8.52 9.38 -7.16
C ASN A 432 8.07 8.02 -6.56
N SER A 433 8.06 6.95 -7.38
CA SER A 433 7.80 5.59 -6.90
C SER A 433 8.94 5.01 -6.05
N GLY A 434 10.15 5.60 -6.11
CA GLY A 434 11.34 5.17 -5.39
C GLY A 434 11.98 3.89 -5.92
N ALA A 435 13.25 3.66 -5.57
CA ALA A 435 13.95 2.39 -5.81
C ALA A 435 13.34 1.25 -5.00
N HIS A 436 12.84 1.59 -3.82
CA HIS A 436 12.03 0.75 -2.94
C HIS A 436 10.94 1.64 -2.30
N THR A 437 9.74 1.09 -2.07
CA THR A 437 8.57 1.82 -1.53
C THR A 437 8.00 1.05 -0.33
N TRP A 438 6.69 1.08 -0.09
CA TRP A 438 6.07 0.48 1.09
C TRP A 438 6.16 -1.05 1.20
N HIS A 439 6.41 -1.79 0.10
CA HIS A 439 6.41 -3.26 0.06
C HIS A 439 7.47 -3.87 0.98
N PRO A 440 7.16 -4.51 2.12
CA PRO A 440 8.19 -4.80 3.10
C PRO A 440 9.35 -5.66 2.57
N MET A 441 10.59 -5.24 2.87
CA MET A 441 11.80 -6.08 2.76
C MET A 441 11.81 -7.19 3.82
N SER A 442 12.70 -8.17 3.71
CA SER A 442 12.95 -9.16 4.77
C SER A 442 14.43 -9.35 5.03
N TRP A 443 14.79 -9.74 6.25
CA TRP A 443 16.17 -9.88 6.72
C TRP A 443 16.42 -11.29 7.24
N ASP A 444 17.36 -12.01 6.62
CA ASP A 444 17.87 -13.30 7.11
C ASP A 444 19.20 -13.07 7.86
N PRO A 445 19.20 -13.08 9.20
CA PRO A 445 20.40 -12.86 9.99
C PRO A 445 21.44 -13.97 9.85
N ALA A 446 21.03 -15.21 9.56
CA ALA A 446 21.94 -16.34 9.43
C ALA A 446 22.75 -16.27 8.13
N ARG A 447 22.13 -15.80 7.04
CA ARG A 447 22.79 -15.55 5.76
C ARG A 447 23.42 -14.17 5.66
N ARG A 448 23.03 -13.26 6.57
CA ARG A 448 23.38 -11.83 6.53
C ARG A 448 22.93 -11.17 5.23
N LEU A 449 21.70 -11.48 4.80
CA LEU A 449 21.12 -10.97 3.56
C LEU A 449 19.80 -10.25 3.81
N VAL A 450 19.70 -9.05 3.24
CA VAL A 450 18.44 -8.32 3.11
C VAL A 450 17.88 -8.61 1.73
N PHE A 451 16.64 -9.10 1.67
CA PHE A 451 15.91 -9.23 0.42
C PHE A 451 15.06 -7.99 0.20
N ILE A 452 15.18 -7.34 -0.96
CA ILE A 452 14.56 -6.05 -1.23
C ILE A 452 13.70 -6.14 -2.51
N PRO A 453 12.40 -5.75 -2.45
CA PRO A 453 11.59 -5.57 -3.65
C PRO A 453 11.92 -4.21 -4.26
N THR A 454 12.76 -4.23 -5.30
CA THR A 454 13.28 -3.04 -5.96
C THR A 454 12.61 -2.75 -7.29
N GLN A 455 12.68 -1.49 -7.73
CA GLN A 455 12.15 -1.06 -9.01
C GLN A 455 12.93 0.11 -9.60
N GLU A 456 12.95 0.14 -10.92
CA GLU A 456 13.54 1.21 -11.73
C GLU A 456 12.40 1.87 -12.49
N LEU A 457 11.77 2.85 -11.83
CA LEU A 457 10.66 3.62 -12.35
C LEU A 457 11.03 5.10 -12.33
N ALA A 458 11.47 5.63 -13.47
CA ALA A 458 11.77 7.05 -13.61
C ALA A 458 10.50 7.90 -13.66
N LEU A 459 10.63 9.17 -13.26
CA LEU A 459 9.62 10.20 -13.50
C LEU A 459 10.29 11.39 -14.19
N PHE A 460 9.60 12.01 -15.15
CA PHE A 460 10.05 13.25 -15.78
C PHE A 460 9.65 14.44 -14.92
N TYR A 461 10.64 15.17 -14.41
CA TYR A 461 10.44 16.34 -13.55
C TYR A 461 10.56 17.62 -14.35
N ALA A 462 9.62 18.54 -14.14
CA ALA A 462 9.62 19.86 -14.73
C ALA A 462 8.81 20.81 -13.83
N LEU A 463 9.30 22.03 -13.64
CA LEU A 463 8.54 23.06 -12.92
C LEU A 463 7.35 23.56 -13.77
N PRO A 464 6.22 23.92 -13.15
CA PRO A 464 5.09 24.53 -13.83
C PRO A 464 5.51 25.80 -14.58
N GLN A 465 4.95 25.99 -15.77
CA GLN A 465 5.22 27.18 -16.60
C GLN A 465 4.97 28.48 -15.84
N GLU A 466 3.81 28.59 -15.18
CA GLU A 466 3.43 29.80 -14.43
C GLU A 466 4.47 30.12 -13.34
N PHE A 467 4.95 29.10 -12.62
CA PHE A 467 6.00 29.31 -11.62
C PHE A 467 7.32 29.73 -12.27
N SER A 468 7.70 29.09 -13.38
CA SER A 468 8.94 29.41 -14.11
C SER A 468 8.94 30.85 -14.66
N GLU A 469 7.78 31.36 -15.06
CA GLU A 469 7.63 32.71 -15.63
C GLU A 469 7.45 33.81 -14.57
N THR A 470 6.79 33.49 -13.45
CA THR A 470 6.36 34.51 -12.47
C THR A 470 7.03 34.39 -11.10
N GLY A 471 7.64 33.25 -10.79
CA GLY A 471 8.12 32.89 -9.45
C GLY A 471 7.00 32.58 -8.45
N VAL A 472 5.74 32.50 -8.88
CA VAL A 472 4.58 32.28 -8.01
C VAL A 472 3.93 30.94 -8.30
N TYR A 473 3.84 30.09 -7.27
CA TYR A 473 3.09 28.84 -7.33
C TYR A 473 1.73 29.03 -6.66
N LYS A 474 0.65 28.72 -7.38
CA LYS A 474 -0.71 28.79 -6.87
C LYS A 474 -1.20 27.40 -6.48
N ALA A 475 -1.24 27.14 -5.18
CA ALA A 475 -1.91 25.97 -4.63
C ALA A 475 -3.40 26.01 -4.93
N ARG A 476 -3.99 24.84 -5.16
CA ARG A 476 -5.41 24.67 -5.48
C ARG A 476 -6.06 23.80 -4.41
N PHE A 477 -7.19 24.29 -3.89
CA PHE A 477 -7.95 23.63 -2.85
C PHE A 477 -8.46 22.26 -3.27
N ASN A 478 -8.33 21.26 -2.39
CA ASN A 478 -8.76 19.89 -2.63
C ASN A 478 -8.18 19.23 -3.89
N THR A 479 -6.94 19.57 -4.27
CA THR A 479 -6.25 18.94 -5.41
C THR A 479 -4.84 18.49 -5.05
N TRP A 480 -4.23 17.68 -5.93
CA TRP A 480 -2.80 17.41 -5.86
C TRP A 480 -2.00 18.68 -6.16
N ASN A 481 -1.21 19.11 -5.19
CA ASN A 481 -0.35 20.28 -5.21
C ASN A 481 1.12 19.86 -5.28
N LEU A 482 1.46 19.04 -6.28
CA LEU A 482 2.81 18.45 -6.39
C LEU A 482 3.90 19.48 -6.68
N GLY A 483 3.55 20.61 -7.30
CA GLY A 483 4.52 21.57 -7.81
C GLY A 483 5.20 21.14 -9.11
N LEU A 484 4.66 20.17 -9.86
CA LEU A 484 5.20 19.73 -11.15
C LEU A 484 4.30 20.13 -12.34
N GLU A 485 4.91 20.31 -13.52
CA GLU A 485 4.23 20.54 -14.80
C GLU A 485 3.39 19.31 -15.20
N ARG A 486 2.19 19.55 -15.75
CA ARG A 486 1.23 18.50 -16.12
C ARG A 486 0.49 18.84 -17.42
N GLY A 487 -0.11 17.82 -18.05
CA GLY A 487 -0.91 18.01 -19.26
C GLY A 487 -0.04 18.17 -20.52
N GLN A 488 -0.52 18.97 -21.48
CA GLN A 488 0.08 19.03 -22.82
C GLN A 488 1.54 19.51 -22.81
N ARG A 489 1.85 20.57 -22.05
CA ARG A 489 3.22 21.08 -21.97
C ARG A 489 4.19 20.04 -21.42
N HIS A 490 3.78 19.25 -20.42
CA HIS A 490 4.60 18.16 -19.92
C HIS A 490 4.91 17.15 -21.04
N ALA A 491 3.89 16.76 -21.83
CA ALA A 491 4.09 15.85 -22.96
C ALA A 491 5.03 16.45 -24.03
N ASP A 492 4.92 17.75 -24.30
CA ASP A 492 5.79 18.45 -25.25
C ASP A 492 7.24 18.50 -24.75
N LEU A 493 7.46 18.71 -23.46
CA LEU A 493 8.79 18.69 -22.83
C LEU A 493 9.42 17.30 -22.88
N VAL A 494 8.65 16.24 -22.59
CA VAL A 494 9.12 14.86 -22.73
C VAL A 494 9.50 14.57 -24.17
N ALA A 495 8.63 14.92 -25.13
CA ALA A 495 8.88 14.71 -26.55
C ALA A 495 10.10 15.46 -27.10
N ALA A 496 10.45 16.60 -26.49
CA ALA A 496 11.61 17.41 -26.82
C ALA A 496 12.89 17.00 -26.06
N SER A 497 12.80 16.10 -25.08
CA SER A 497 13.95 15.63 -24.30
C SER A 497 14.85 14.71 -25.12
N ASP A 498 16.08 14.48 -24.63
CA ASP A 498 17.04 13.56 -25.27
C ASP A 498 16.57 12.09 -25.27
N ASP A 499 15.61 11.74 -24.39
CA ASP A 499 15.02 10.41 -24.28
C ASP A 499 13.48 10.49 -24.17
N PRO A 500 12.76 10.68 -25.28
CA PRO A 500 11.29 10.81 -25.27
C PRO A 500 10.54 9.56 -24.78
N GLU A 501 11.14 8.38 -24.93
CA GLU A 501 10.55 7.11 -24.46
C GLU A 501 10.80 6.90 -22.96
N GLY A 502 11.85 7.51 -22.44
CA GLY A 502 12.28 7.45 -21.06
C GLY A 502 12.96 6.14 -20.67
N PRO A 503 13.55 6.07 -19.46
CA PRO A 503 14.23 4.89 -18.99
C PRO A 503 13.29 3.66 -18.93
N PRO A 504 13.80 2.44 -19.21
CA PRO A 504 13.02 1.22 -19.10
C PRO A 504 12.41 1.05 -17.71
N ARG A 505 11.13 0.65 -17.66
CA ARG A 505 10.42 0.38 -16.41
C ARG A 505 10.68 -1.06 -15.96
N GLN A 506 11.41 -1.26 -14.87
CA GLN A 506 11.85 -2.58 -14.43
C GLN A 506 11.61 -2.83 -12.94
N GLY A 507 11.49 -4.10 -12.55
CA GLY A 507 11.38 -4.53 -11.15
C GLY A 507 12.30 -5.70 -10.89
N PHE A 508 12.82 -5.79 -9.67
CA PHE A 508 13.71 -6.87 -9.27
C PHE A 508 13.51 -7.28 -7.82
N LEU A 509 13.65 -8.58 -7.56
CA LEU A 509 13.98 -9.10 -6.24
C LEU A 509 15.51 -9.12 -6.11
N LYS A 510 16.04 -8.47 -5.07
CA LYS A 510 17.48 -8.33 -4.84
C LYS A 510 17.88 -8.90 -3.49
N ALA A 511 18.99 -9.61 -3.42
CA ALA A 511 19.64 -10.00 -2.16
C ALA A 511 20.90 -9.17 -1.93
N PHE A 512 20.90 -8.41 -0.84
CA PHE A 512 21.88 -7.38 -0.53
C PHE A 512 22.57 -7.68 0.80
N ASP A 513 23.89 -7.59 0.85
CA ASP A 513 24.67 -7.66 2.10
C ASP A 513 24.85 -6.23 2.67
N PRO A 514 24.21 -5.90 3.81
CA PRO A 514 24.24 -4.55 4.38
C PRO A 514 25.60 -4.17 4.98
N VAL A 515 26.50 -5.12 5.20
CA VAL A 515 27.83 -4.86 5.75
C VAL A 515 28.81 -4.48 4.65
N THR A 516 28.76 -5.18 3.51
CA THR A 516 29.72 -5.00 2.40
C THR A 516 29.20 -4.14 1.26
N GLY A 517 27.89 -3.95 1.16
CA GLY A 517 27.24 -3.32 0.01
C GLY A 517 27.13 -4.23 -1.21
N GLU A 518 27.46 -5.53 -1.07
CA GLU A 518 27.46 -6.47 -2.19
C GLU A 518 26.03 -6.90 -2.57
N MET A 519 25.75 -6.85 -3.87
CA MET A 519 24.56 -7.44 -4.46
C MET A 519 24.82 -8.90 -4.83
N ARG A 520 24.37 -9.81 -3.98
CA ARG A 520 24.65 -11.26 -4.12
C ARG A 520 23.97 -11.86 -5.34
N TRP A 521 22.73 -11.47 -5.57
CA TRP A 521 21.97 -11.81 -6.77
C TRP A 521 20.84 -10.81 -6.98
N SER A 522 20.34 -10.76 -8.23
CA SER A 522 19.20 -9.94 -8.64
C SER A 522 18.37 -10.73 -9.64
N VAL A 523 17.08 -10.88 -9.35
CA VAL A 523 16.11 -11.57 -10.19
C VAL A 523 15.14 -10.54 -10.76
N ARG A 524 15.00 -10.52 -12.08
CA ARG A 524 14.06 -9.61 -12.74
C ARG A 524 12.63 -10.14 -12.57
N ASN A 525 11.74 -9.27 -12.08
CA ASN A 525 10.31 -9.54 -12.00
C ASN A 525 9.66 -9.36 -13.38
N THR A 526 8.53 -10.05 -13.60
CA THR A 526 7.74 -9.95 -14.84
C THR A 526 7.27 -8.51 -15.07
N VAL A 527 6.89 -7.84 -13.98
CA VAL A 527 6.44 -6.45 -13.95
C VAL A 527 7.13 -5.70 -12.81
N PRO A 528 7.32 -4.38 -12.92
CA PRO A 528 7.74 -3.55 -11.80
C PRO A 528 6.68 -3.55 -10.69
N TYR A 529 7.02 -2.96 -9.53
CA TYR A 529 6.07 -2.82 -8.42
C TYR A 529 5.59 -4.19 -7.88
N ALA A 530 6.53 -5.10 -7.68
CA ALA A 530 6.27 -6.39 -7.04
C ALA A 530 6.06 -6.21 -5.52
N GLY A 531 5.35 -7.17 -4.92
CA GLY A 531 4.92 -7.11 -3.53
C GLY A 531 6.03 -7.32 -2.52
N GLY A 532 5.64 -7.20 -1.24
CA GLY A 532 6.52 -7.40 -0.10
C GLY A 532 6.97 -8.85 0.07
N LEU A 533 7.90 -9.05 0.99
CA LEU A 533 8.68 -10.28 1.11
C LEU A 533 8.48 -10.99 2.45
N LEU A 534 8.65 -12.30 2.40
CA LEU A 534 8.83 -13.19 3.53
C LEU A 534 10.09 -14.03 3.26
N SER A 535 11.01 -14.12 4.22
CA SER A 535 12.10 -15.10 4.18
C SER A 535 11.92 -16.18 5.25
N THR A 536 12.55 -17.34 5.07
CA THR A 536 12.47 -18.47 6.02
C THR A 536 13.84 -19.04 6.35
N ALA A 537 13.97 -19.64 7.53
CA ALA A 537 15.19 -20.32 7.97
C ALA A 537 15.59 -21.48 7.05
N THR A 538 14.62 -22.05 6.32
CA THR A 538 14.84 -23.11 5.31
C THR A 538 15.51 -22.63 4.03
N GLY A 539 15.78 -21.32 3.89
CA GLY A 539 16.43 -20.76 2.72
C GLY A 539 15.47 -20.44 1.58
N LEU A 540 14.21 -20.11 1.89
CA LEU A 540 13.24 -19.64 0.90
C LEU A 540 12.93 -18.15 1.07
N VAL A 541 12.68 -17.48 -0.04
CA VAL A 541 12.10 -16.12 -0.10
C VAL A 541 10.82 -16.17 -0.93
N PHE A 542 9.71 -15.70 -0.36
CA PHE A 542 8.43 -15.62 -1.04
C PHE A 542 8.14 -14.19 -1.48
N GLN A 543 7.68 -14.04 -2.72
CA GLN A 543 7.25 -12.76 -3.28
C GLN A 543 6.06 -12.96 -4.21
N GLY A 544 5.05 -12.11 -4.09
CA GLY A 544 4.03 -11.96 -5.12
C GLY A 544 4.30 -10.77 -6.03
N ASP A 545 3.79 -10.79 -7.27
CA ASP A 545 3.92 -9.67 -8.20
C ASP A 545 2.57 -9.13 -8.71
N SER A 546 2.64 -7.98 -9.38
CA SER A 546 1.45 -7.33 -9.95
C SER A 546 0.90 -8.03 -11.21
N ALA A 547 1.61 -9.02 -11.78
CA ALA A 547 1.09 -9.91 -12.82
C ALA A 547 0.25 -11.05 -12.22
N GLY A 548 0.28 -11.19 -10.89
CA GLY A 548 -0.55 -12.10 -10.13
C GLY A 548 0.05 -13.49 -9.95
N VAL A 549 1.37 -13.55 -9.90
CA VAL A 549 2.11 -14.78 -9.59
C VAL A 549 2.69 -14.65 -8.18
N LEU A 550 2.45 -15.65 -7.34
CA LEU A 550 3.20 -15.84 -6.09
C LEU A 550 4.35 -16.82 -6.37
N SER A 551 5.58 -16.47 -6.00
CA SER A 551 6.77 -17.27 -6.26
C SER A 551 7.56 -17.53 -4.99
N ALA A 552 8.29 -18.65 -4.95
CA ALA A 552 9.30 -18.95 -3.95
C ALA A 552 10.67 -19.06 -4.63
N TYR A 553 11.67 -18.43 -4.02
CA TYR A 553 13.04 -18.36 -4.51
C TYR A 553 14.01 -18.94 -3.48
N ASP A 554 15.08 -19.56 -3.96
CA ASP A 554 16.22 -19.93 -3.12
C ASP A 554 16.93 -18.66 -2.61
N SER A 555 17.15 -18.58 -1.29
CA SER A 555 17.72 -17.40 -0.63
C SER A 555 19.18 -17.12 -1.01
N ASP A 556 19.94 -18.15 -1.34
CA ASP A 556 21.37 -18.05 -1.60
C ASP A 556 21.66 -17.72 -3.07
N THR A 557 20.78 -18.13 -3.99
CA THR A 557 21.01 -18.07 -5.44
C THR A 557 20.00 -17.24 -6.23
N GLY A 558 18.80 -16.99 -5.69
CA GLY A 558 17.69 -16.36 -6.41
C GLY A 558 17.01 -17.29 -7.44
N GLU A 559 17.33 -18.58 -7.45
CA GLU A 559 16.66 -19.56 -8.30
C GLU A 559 15.17 -19.63 -7.92
N ARG A 560 14.26 -19.47 -8.90
CA ARG A 560 12.82 -19.66 -8.65
C ARG A 560 12.51 -21.15 -8.56
N LEU A 561 12.12 -21.62 -7.38
CA LEU A 561 11.86 -23.03 -7.09
C LEU A 561 10.39 -23.41 -7.29
N TRP A 562 9.48 -22.46 -7.08
CA TRP A 562 8.04 -22.70 -7.14
C TRP A 562 7.28 -21.43 -7.52
N ASN A 563 6.10 -21.58 -8.10
CA ASN A 563 5.16 -20.48 -8.32
C ASN A 563 3.70 -20.96 -8.37
N LEU A 564 2.77 -20.04 -8.13
CA LEU A 564 1.33 -20.21 -8.23
C LEU A 564 0.72 -19.00 -8.95
N ASP A 565 -0.01 -19.27 -10.03
CA ASP A 565 -0.84 -18.26 -10.71
C ASP A 565 -2.06 -17.94 -9.86
N ALA A 566 -1.97 -16.84 -9.12
CA ALA A 566 -3.01 -16.38 -8.23
C ALA A 566 -4.03 -15.50 -8.94
N TYR A 567 -3.86 -15.12 -10.22
CA TYR A 567 -4.80 -14.31 -11.01
C TYR A 567 -5.34 -13.06 -10.27
N GLY A 568 -4.43 -12.24 -9.75
CA GLY A 568 -4.75 -11.00 -9.05
C GLY A 568 -3.48 -10.30 -8.56
N SER A 569 -3.46 -8.96 -8.53
CA SER A 569 -2.23 -8.22 -8.16
C SER A 569 -1.84 -8.49 -6.70
N ILE A 570 -0.58 -8.89 -6.48
CA ILE A 570 -0.05 -9.15 -5.14
C ILE A 570 0.98 -8.07 -4.79
N GLY A 571 0.51 -7.05 -4.06
CA GLY A 571 1.38 -6.05 -3.43
C GLY A 571 1.67 -6.36 -1.96
N ALA A 572 0.73 -6.99 -1.26
CA ALA A 572 0.86 -7.36 0.14
C ALA A 572 2.00 -8.38 0.36
N PRO A 573 2.74 -8.29 1.49
CA PRO A 573 3.71 -9.31 1.85
C PRO A 573 3.01 -10.62 2.25
N PRO A 574 3.56 -11.79 1.88
CA PRO A 574 3.16 -13.06 2.48
C PRO A 574 3.52 -13.12 3.97
N VAL A 575 2.82 -13.96 4.72
CA VAL A 575 3.18 -14.40 6.08
C VAL A 575 3.10 -15.90 6.18
N THR A 576 3.81 -16.51 7.14
CA THR A 576 3.68 -17.94 7.44
C THR A 576 3.36 -18.12 8.92
N TYR A 577 2.56 -19.14 9.22
CA TYR A 577 2.02 -19.42 10.54
C TYR A 577 1.73 -20.92 10.69
N GLU A 578 1.39 -21.35 11.89
CA GLU A 578 1.01 -22.74 12.19
C GLU A 578 -0.38 -22.78 12.83
N VAL A 579 -1.19 -23.76 12.43
CA VAL A 579 -2.46 -24.12 13.09
C VAL A 579 -2.46 -25.62 13.26
N ASP A 580 -2.71 -26.10 14.49
CA ASP A 580 -2.78 -27.53 14.82
C ASP A 580 -1.59 -28.37 14.33
N GLY A 581 -0.37 -27.79 14.34
CA GLY A 581 0.85 -28.45 13.90
C GLY A 581 1.09 -28.44 12.39
N GLU A 582 0.22 -27.80 11.61
CA GLU A 582 0.37 -27.66 10.16
C GLU A 582 0.81 -26.24 9.79
N GLN A 583 1.88 -26.14 8.98
CA GLN A 583 2.39 -24.86 8.49
C GLN A 583 1.54 -24.35 7.32
N TYR A 584 1.14 -23.10 7.41
CA TYR A 584 0.46 -22.36 6.37
C TYR A 584 1.28 -21.16 5.89
N LEU A 585 0.98 -20.70 4.68
CA LEU A 585 1.41 -19.40 4.15
C LEU A 585 0.17 -18.63 3.69
N ALA A 586 -0.01 -17.39 4.14
CA ALA A 586 -1.11 -16.54 3.72
C ALA A 586 -0.63 -15.29 2.99
N VAL A 587 -1.42 -14.85 2.01
CA VAL A 587 -1.19 -13.62 1.25
C VAL A 587 -2.51 -13.01 0.79
N LEU A 588 -2.56 -11.68 0.73
CA LEU A 588 -3.69 -10.97 0.14
C LEU A 588 -3.46 -10.76 -1.35
N VAL A 589 -4.45 -11.16 -2.16
CA VAL A 589 -4.44 -11.05 -3.62
C VAL A 589 -5.52 -10.06 -4.03
N GLY A 590 -5.13 -8.92 -4.60
CA GLY A 590 -6.05 -7.92 -5.12
C GLY A 590 -6.69 -8.33 -6.44
N ALA A 591 -7.59 -7.49 -6.98
CA ALA A 591 -8.18 -7.74 -8.29
C ALA A 591 -7.13 -7.75 -9.41
N HIS A 592 -7.38 -8.53 -10.47
CA HIS A 592 -6.49 -8.63 -11.62
C HIS A 592 -6.81 -7.61 -12.70
N TRP A 593 -5.77 -7.07 -13.34
CA TRP A 593 -5.92 -6.15 -14.46
C TRP A 593 -6.57 -6.79 -15.69
N SER A 594 -6.20 -8.04 -16.00
CA SER A 594 -6.65 -8.72 -17.23
C SER A 594 -7.77 -9.74 -17.00
N HIS A 595 -8.08 -10.09 -15.75
CA HIS A 595 -9.02 -11.16 -15.43
C HIS A 595 -10.12 -10.66 -14.49
N GLU A 596 -11.30 -11.24 -14.61
CA GLU A 596 -12.48 -10.93 -13.79
C GLU A 596 -12.36 -11.55 -12.41
N THR A 597 -11.52 -10.95 -11.56
CA THR A 597 -11.32 -11.34 -10.17
C THR A 597 -11.49 -10.19 -9.20
N THR A 598 -11.84 -10.51 -7.96
CA THR A 598 -11.92 -9.58 -6.81
C THR A 598 -10.80 -9.86 -5.80
N GLY A 599 -10.66 -8.96 -4.83
CA GLY A 599 -9.77 -9.14 -3.69
C GLY A 599 -10.07 -10.44 -2.93
N ARG A 600 -9.04 -11.08 -2.39
CA ARG A 600 -9.16 -12.30 -1.59
C ARG A 600 -7.98 -12.48 -0.65
N VAL A 601 -8.20 -13.20 0.44
CA VAL A 601 -7.14 -13.83 1.23
C VAL A 601 -6.96 -15.25 0.72
N VAL A 602 -5.70 -15.63 0.50
CA VAL A 602 -5.33 -16.98 0.07
C VAL A 602 -4.41 -17.56 1.13
N ALA A 603 -4.74 -18.75 1.65
CA ALA A 603 -3.82 -19.53 2.45
C ALA A 603 -3.41 -20.80 1.71
N LEU A 604 -2.14 -21.15 1.85
CA LEU A 604 -1.49 -22.30 1.25
C LEU A 604 -0.96 -23.24 2.33
N ARG A 605 -0.92 -24.53 2.03
CA ARG A 605 -0.29 -25.58 2.86
C ARG A 605 0.27 -26.67 1.96
N LEU A 606 1.10 -27.56 2.52
CA LEU A 606 1.59 -28.72 1.78
C LEU A 606 0.43 -29.67 1.43
N GLY A 607 0.42 -30.17 0.19
CA GLY A 607 -0.65 -31.04 -0.31
C GLY A 607 -1.97 -30.30 -0.59
N GLY A 608 -1.96 -28.97 -0.61
CA GLY A 608 -3.11 -28.16 -1.02
C GLY A 608 -3.41 -28.26 -2.53
N THR A 609 -4.48 -27.59 -2.96
CA THR A 609 -4.88 -27.61 -4.38
C THR A 609 -3.84 -26.84 -5.22
N PRO A 610 -3.23 -27.44 -6.26
CA PRO A 610 -2.02 -26.88 -6.87
C PRO A 610 -2.24 -25.63 -7.74
N ALA A 611 -3.47 -25.31 -8.12
CA ALA A 611 -3.77 -24.18 -9.00
C ALA A 611 -5.18 -23.63 -8.76
N PHE A 612 -5.37 -22.34 -9.07
CA PHE A 612 -6.69 -21.76 -9.21
C PHE A 612 -7.33 -22.19 -10.54
N PRO A 613 -8.67 -22.29 -10.61
CA PRO A 613 -9.35 -22.32 -11.90
C PRO A 613 -9.09 -20.99 -12.62
N GLU A 614 -8.74 -21.05 -13.91
CA GLU A 614 -8.47 -19.86 -14.71
C GLU A 614 -9.75 -19.00 -14.81
N PRO A 615 -9.71 -17.74 -14.33
CA PRO A 615 -10.86 -16.84 -14.39
C PRO A 615 -11.07 -16.28 -15.82
N PRO A 616 -12.27 -15.77 -16.14
CA PRO A 616 -12.52 -15.11 -17.41
C PRO A 616 -11.59 -13.91 -17.64
N VAL A 617 -11.14 -13.74 -18.89
CA VAL A 617 -10.42 -12.54 -19.32
C VAL A 617 -11.41 -11.38 -19.41
N ARG A 618 -11.03 -10.22 -18.87
CA ARG A 618 -11.83 -8.99 -18.96
C ARG A 618 -11.95 -8.56 -20.41
N ASP A 619 -13.19 -8.36 -20.87
CA ASP A 619 -13.43 -7.67 -22.12
C ASP A 619 -12.90 -6.22 -22.01
N ARG A 620 -12.08 -5.80 -22.97
CA ARG A 620 -11.50 -4.46 -23.09
C ARG A 620 -11.91 -3.74 -24.37
N THR A 621 -12.85 -4.31 -25.12
CA THR A 621 -13.37 -3.73 -26.37
C THR A 621 -13.99 -2.37 -26.09
N LEU A 622 -13.64 -1.40 -26.93
CA LEU A 622 -14.22 -0.06 -26.91
C LEU A 622 -15.58 -0.11 -27.62
N PRO A 623 -16.68 0.32 -26.96
CA PRO A 623 -17.93 0.59 -27.67
C PRO A 623 -17.74 1.79 -28.59
N LYS A 624 -18.58 1.92 -29.62
CA LYS A 624 -18.54 3.07 -30.52
C LYS A 624 -18.88 4.36 -29.73
N PRO A 625 -17.95 5.33 -29.63
CA PRO A 625 -18.17 6.56 -28.89
C PRO A 625 -19.11 7.52 -29.65
N PRO A 626 -19.72 8.51 -28.96
CA PRO A 626 -20.48 9.57 -29.62
C PRO A 626 -19.57 10.44 -30.51
N PRO A 627 -20.12 11.10 -31.53
CA PRO A 627 -19.35 12.01 -32.37
C PRO A 627 -18.82 13.19 -31.55
N LEU A 628 -17.55 13.54 -31.75
CA LEU A 628 -16.94 14.73 -31.15
C LEU A 628 -17.52 15.99 -31.81
N THR A 629 -18.09 16.88 -31.01
CA THR A 629 -18.65 18.18 -31.47
C THR A 629 -17.83 19.38 -31.02
N ALA A 630 -16.89 19.18 -30.10
CA ALA A 630 -16.04 20.23 -29.53
C ALA A 630 -14.88 20.61 -30.47
N SER A 631 -14.39 21.84 -30.34
CA SER A 631 -13.20 22.31 -31.05
C SER A 631 -11.90 21.75 -30.45
N PRO A 632 -10.77 21.75 -31.18
CA PRO A 632 -9.48 21.34 -30.64
C PRO A 632 -9.08 22.08 -29.37
N GLU A 633 -9.38 23.38 -29.28
CA GLU A 633 -9.09 24.21 -28.10
C GLU A 633 -9.89 23.76 -26.88
N GLN A 634 -11.17 23.40 -27.06
CA GLN A 634 -12.03 22.89 -26.00
C GLN A 634 -11.56 21.53 -25.50
N VAL A 635 -11.10 20.66 -26.40
CA VAL A 635 -10.48 19.38 -26.04
C VAL A 635 -9.19 19.60 -25.25
N ALA A 636 -8.36 20.57 -25.63
CA ALA A 636 -7.13 20.91 -24.92
C ALA A 636 -7.41 21.45 -23.50
N GLU A 637 -8.45 22.28 -23.33
CA GLU A 637 -8.93 22.71 -22.01
C GLU A 637 -9.38 21.52 -21.15
N GLY A 638 -10.17 20.62 -21.76
CA GLY A 638 -10.62 19.39 -21.12
C GLY A 638 -9.49 18.48 -20.66
N ASN A 639 -8.43 18.37 -21.47
CA ASN A 639 -7.22 17.61 -21.15
C ASN A 639 -6.56 18.09 -19.85
N VAL A 640 -6.50 19.42 -19.64
CA VAL A 640 -5.94 20.01 -18.41
C VAL A 640 -6.80 19.64 -17.20
N HIS A 641 -8.11 19.87 -17.26
CA HIS A 641 -9.01 19.52 -16.16
C HIS A 641 -9.02 18.01 -15.86
N TYR A 642 -9.02 17.18 -16.90
CA TYR A 642 -8.97 15.73 -16.76
C TYR A 642 -7.75 15.28 -15.95
N HIS A 643 -6.55 15.74 -16.31
CA HIS A 643 -5.33 15.32 -15.63
C HIS A 643 -5.17 15.92 -14.23
N LEU A 644 -5.88 17.01 -13.93
CA LEU A 644 -5.92 17.59 -12.59
C LEU A 644 -6.85 16.83 -11.64
N TYR A 645 -8.01 16.38 -12.11
CA TYR A 645 -9.09 15.89 -11.24
C TYR A 645 -9.46 14.42 -11.44
N CYS A 646 -9.24 13.86 -12.62
CA CYS A 646 -9.76 12.54 -13.00
C CYS A 646 -8.66 11.50 -13.24
N GLY A 647 -7.54 11.92 -13.85
CA GLY A 647 -6.49 11.02 -14.32
C GLY A 647 -5.82 10.18 -13.23
N ALA A 648 -5.80 10.68 -11.98
CA ALA A 648 -5.29 9.94 -10.82
C ALA A 648 -6.04 8.62 -10.56
N CYS A 649 -7.35 8.59 -10.83
CA CYS A 649 -8.19 7.40 -10.65
C CYS A 649 -8.48 6.68 -11.98
N HIS A 650 -8.73 7.44 -13.04
CA HIS A 650 -9.15 6.91 -14.34
C HIS A 650 -8.02 6.72 -15.35
N GLY A 651 -6.76 6.84 -14.90
CA GLY A 651 -5.56 6.64 -15.70
C GLY A 651 -5.19 7.83 -16.58
N GLY A 652 -3.92 7.91 -17.00
CA GLY A 652 -3.52 8.87 -18.02
C GLY A 652 -4.26 8.61 -19.34
N GLN A 653 -4.56 9.68 -20.10
CA GLN A 653 -5.24 9.54 -21.39
C GLN A 653 -6.60 8.82 -21.31
N ALA A 654 -7.34 8.95 -20.19
CA ALA A 654 -8.60 8.24 -19.96
C ALA A 654 -8.53 6.71 -19.99
N ARG A 655 -7.33 6.13 -19.98
CA ARG A 655 -7.10 4.68 -20.04
C ARG A 655 -7.18 4.09 -18.64
N GLY A 656 -8.41 3.90 -18.19
CA GLY A 656 -8.68 3.29 -16.89
C GLY A 656 -8.37 1.79 -16.85
N GLY A 657 -8.55 1.25 -15.66
CA GLY A 657 -8.01 -0.03 -15.27
C GLY A 657 -8.93 -0.88 -14.42
N LEU A 658 -8.53 -1.07 -13.17
CA LEU A 658 -9.40 -1.61 -12.13
C LEU A 658 -10.54 -0.62 -11.82
N ILE A 659 -10.23 0.68 -11.79
CA ILE A 659 -11.23 1.75 -11.86
C ILE A 659 -11.72 1.90 -13.32
N ALA A 660 -12.95 2.34 -13.52
CA ALA A 660 -13.58 2.47 -14.83
C ALA A 660 -12.69 3.17 -15.88
N ASP A 661 -12.55 2.54 -17.05
CA ASP A 661 -11.99 3.15 -18.26
C ASP A 661 -13.04 4.05 -18.89
N LEU A 662 -12.81 5.36 -18.83
CA LEU A 662 -13.81 6.35 -19.25
C LEU A 662 -14.01 6.37 -20.77
N ARG A 663 -13.10 5.78 -21.56
CA ARG A 663 -13.29 5.60 -23.01
C ARG A 663 -14.36 4.54 -23.32
N ARG A 664 -14.71 3.71 -22.33
CA ARG A 664 -15.70 2.63 -22.43
C ARG A 664 -17.07 3.02 -21.90
N MET A 665 -17.34 4.31 -21.73
CA MET A 665 -18.65 4.78 -21.32
C MET A 665 -19.74 4.31 -22.31
N MET A 666 -20.81 3.76 -21.75
CA MET A 666 -22.02 3.44 -22.51
C MET A 666 -22.81 4.73 -22.80
N PRO A 667 -23.71 4.75 -23.81
CA PRO A 667 -24.50 5.93 -24.16
C PRO A 667 -25.20 6.58 -22.94
N GLU A 668 -25.77 5.77 -22.06
CA GLU A 668 -26.48 6.25 -20.86
C GLU A 668 -25.52 6.90 -19.86
N THR A 669 -24.25 6.48 -19.82
CA THR A 669 -23.22 7.09 -18.97
C THR A 669 -22.73 8.41 -19.56
N HIS A 670 -22.66 8.53 -20.90
CA HIS A 670 -22.41 9.82 -21.55
C HIS A 670 -23.55 10.81 -21.24
N ASP A 671 -24.81 10.38 -21.35
CA ASP A 671 -25.97 11.24 -21.07
C ASP A 671 -26.01 11.69 -19.59
N ALA A 672 -25.57 10.83 -18.67
CA ALA A 672 -25.52 11.11 -17.24
C ALA A 672 -24.21 11.78 -16.77
N PHE A 673 -23.27 12.12 -17.66
CA PHE A 673 -21.91 12.52 -17.27
C PHE A 673 -21.87 13.66 -16.25
N LEU A 674 -22.60 14.75 -16.49
CA LEU A 674 -22.66 15.88 -15.55
C LEU A 674 -23.36 15.52 -14.23
N ALA A 675 -24.38 14.66 -14.26
CA ALA A 675 -25.04 14.18 -13.04
C ALA A 675 -24.11 13.29 -12.21
N ILE A 676 -23.18 12.57 -12.85
CA ILE A 676 -22.16 11.78 -12.15
C ILE A 676 -21.08 12.69 -11.58
N VAL A 677 -20.48 13.56 -12.40
CA VAL A 677 -19.31 14.37 -12.04
C VAL A 677 -19.65 15.53 -11.10
N LEU A 678 -20.77 16.22 -11.33
CA LEU A 678 -21.18 17.38 -10.53
C LEU A 678 -22.36 17.06 -9.60
N GLY A 679 -23.19 16.08 -9.96
CA GLY A 679 -24.35 15.69 -9.15
C GLY A 679 -24.08 14.56 -8.16
N GLY A 680 -22.91 13.91 -8.24
CA GLY A 680 -22.57 12.78 -7.38
C GLY A 680 -23.48 11.56 -7.55
N ALA A 681 -24.04 11.32 -8.73
CA ALA A 681 -24.96 10.19 -8.97
C ALA A 681 -24.34 8.81 -8.66
N TYR A 682 -23.00 8.69 -8.71
CA TYR A 682 -22.25 7.47 -8.35
C TYR A 682 -21.49 7.59 -7.02
N ARG A 683 -21.90 8.51 -6.14
CA ARG A 683 -21.23 8.74 -4.84
C ARG A 683 -21.11 7.49 -3.98
N ASP A 684 -22.15 6.65 -3.97
CA ASP A 684 -22.20 5.42 -3.17
C ASP A 684 -21.31 4.31 -3.77
N ARG A 685 -20.75 4.54 -4.97
CA ARG A 685 -19.76 3.68 -5.63
C ARG A 685 -18.34 4.24 -5.53
N GLY A 686 -18.12 5.26 -4.70
CA GLY A 686 -16.83 5.92 -4.52
C GLY A 686 -16.47 6.98 -5.58
N MET A 687 -17.37 7.32 -6.50
CA MET A 687 -17.18 8.43 -7.44
C MET A 687 -17.69 9.73 -6.82
N ALA A 688 -16.76 10.57 -6.35
CA ALA A 688 -17.12 11.80 -5.68
C ALA A 688 -17.71 12.87 -6.60
N SER A 689 -18.50 13.78 -6.02
CA SER A 689 -18.83 15.04 -6.69
C SER A 689 -17.59 15.92 -6.80
N PHE A 690 -17.52 16.68 -7.88
CA PHE A 690 -16.47 17.67 -8.17
C PHE A 690 -17.06 19.08 -8.36
N ASP A 691 -18.30 19.33 -7.94
CA ASP A 691 -18.95 20.64 -8.01
C ASP A 691 -18.28 21.72 -7.15
N ASP A 692 -17.40 21.33 -6.22
CA ASP A 692 -16.56 22.23 -5.44
C ASP A 692 -15.31 22.72 -6.20
N VAL A 693 -14.93 22.07 -7.30
CA VAL A 693 -13.69 22.37 -8.06
C VAL A 693 -13.89 22.49 -9.58
N LEU A 694 -15.05 22.11 -10.11
CA LEU A 694 -15.44 22.19 -11.51
C LEU A 694 -16.82 22.83 -11.64
N ASP A 695 -16.96 23.77 -12.58
CA ASP A 695 -18.26 24.22 -13.05
C ASP A 695 -18.77 23.35 -14.21
N VAL A 696 -20.00 23.61 -14.67
CA VAL A 696 -20.64 22.88 -15.78
C VAL A 696 -19.82 22.95 -17.06
N THR A 697 -19.18 24.08 -17.34
CA THR A 697 -18.40 24.25 -18.57
C THR A 697 -17.13 23.41 -18.49
N ALA A 698 -16.38 23.52 -17.40
CA ALA A 698 -15.16 22.76 -17.18
C ALA A 698 -15.43 21.24 -17.17
N ALA A 699 -16.51 20.80 -16.52
CA ALA A 699 -16.93 19.39 -16.54
C ALA A 699 -17.30 18.92 -17.96
N GLN A 700 -18.00 19.75 -18.74
CA GLN A 700 -18.27 19.43 -20.15
C GLN A 700 -16.97 19.31 -20.96
N ARG A 701 -15.97 20.16 -20.71
CA ARG A 701 -14.65 20.06 -21.38
C ARG A 701 -13.96 18.75 -21.06
N VAL A 702 -14.01 18.28 -19.81
CA VAL A 702 -13.51 16.95 -19.44
C VAL A 702 -14.22 15.87 -20.26
N HIS A 703 -15.54 15.96 -20.42
CA HIS A 703 -16.31 15.01 -21.23
C HIS A 703 -15.88 15.05 -22.70
N ASP A 704 -15.73 16.24 -23.27
CA ASP A 704 -15.29 16.47 -24.66
C ASP A 704 -13.92 15.83 -24.90
N TYR A 705 -12.98 15.99 -23.96
CA TYR A 705 -11.67 15.36 -23.99
C TYR A 705 -11.76 13.82 -23.98
N VAL A 706 -12.57 13.26 -23.09
CA VAL A 706 -12.75 11.81 -23.01
C VAL A 706 -13.37 11.25 -24.29
N ILE A 707 -14.35 11.95 -24.87
CA ILE A 707 -14.96 11.58 -26.17
C ILE A 707 -13.90 11.63 -27.28
N ALA A 708 -13.09 12.69 -27.34
CA ALA A 708 -12.02 12.81 -28.33
C ALA A 708 -11.04 11.64 -28.25
N ARG A 709 -10.62 11.27 -27.04
CA ARG A 709 -9.72 10.14 -26.79
C ARG A 709 -10.36 8.80 -27.14
N ALA A 710 -11.64 8.61 -26.77
CA ALA A 710 -12.39 7.39 -27.10
C ALA A 710 -12.54 7.22 -28.61
N ASN A 711 -12.85 8.28 -29.37
CA ASN A 711 -12.92 8.24 -30.83
C ASN A 711 -11.57 7.83 -31.44
N ALA A 712 -10.47 8.48 -31.02
CA ALA A 712 -9.14 8.17 -31.54
C ALA A 712 -8.72 6.70 -31.29
N ASP A 713 -8.99 6.17 -30.10
CA ASP A 713 -8.68 4.76 -29.78
C ASP A 713 -9.63 3.76 -30.47
N TRP A 714 -10.91 4.09 -30.59
CA TRP A 714 -11.90 3.25 -31.25
C TRP A 714 -11.63 3.15 -32.76
N GLU A 715 -11.26 4.25 -33.41
CA GLU A 715 -10.86 4.24 -34.83
C GLU A 715 -9.61 3.37 -35.06
N ALA A 716 -8.62 3.44 -34.16
CA ALA A 716 -7.46 2.57 -34.21
C ALA A 716 -7.83 1.08 -34.01
N GLN A 717 -8.78 0.79 -33.11
CA GLN A 717 -9.35 -0.54 -32.89
C GLN A 717 -10.02 -1.09 -34.15
N GLU A 718 -10.90 -0.33 -34.78
CA GLU A 718 -11.59 -0.74 -36.02
C GLU A 718 -10.61 -0.94 -37.19
N ALA A 719 -9.54 -0.15 -37.23
CA ALA A 719 -8.47 -0.30 -38.22
C ALA A 719 -7.53 -1.50 -37.94
N GLY A 720 -7.66 -2.19 -36.80
CA GLY A 720 -6.74 -3.25 -36.39
C GLY A 720 -5.33 -2.74 -36.05
N THR A 721 -5.21 -1.46 -35.70
CA THR A 721 -3.95 -0.77 -35.39
C THR A 721 -3.84 -0.34 -33.93
N ALA A 722 -4.84 -0.70 -33.11
CA ALA A 722 -4.79 -0.48 -31.67
C ALA A 722 -3.60 -1.24 -31.06
N GLN A 723 -2.80 -0.53 -30.27
CA GLN A 723 -1.72 -1.09 -29.44
C GLN A 723 -2.23 -1.52 -28.07
#